data_AF-A0A0C2X4I4-F1
#
_entry.id   AF-A0A0C2X4I4-F1
#
_cell.length_a   1.000
_cell.length_b   1.000
_cell.length_c   1.000
_cell.angle_alpha   90.00
_cell.angle_beta   90.00
_cell.angle_gamma   90.00
#
_symmetry.space_group_name_H-M   'P 1'
#
loop_
_entity.id
_entity.type
_entity.pdbx_description
1 polymer ?
#
loop_
_entity_poly.entity_id
_entity_poly.type
_entity_poly.pdbx_seq_one_letter_code
_entity_poly.pdbx_strand_id
1 'polypeptide(L)'
;LSVSNQDDAIIAKLKPKDLECESKVEMCLEGTRQDILQNIRSWVTDLEAPNILWINGYPGVGKSAIASTIVEELHSSNRFGSSFFFQREGASAMTPNALWCKVAYDLARRYGGIRKHTVLTLNANESLPTTLNIDALFKELISEPLMKSDNIPIDRLPVIVLDALDECGGIDGWRSIHRKKLMRTLKTWSNLPGRFKLVVTSRWEEDIERLFSTTRHHLIEVNSGVKVDSVSSADIRAFLLHELRQLVGRYPSLPSDWPGEEAIIHLIDSAKGVFIWIKTVVKLLESGEPRRTLEQVLSNGAGSMANLYAWILHASFPIPIGDNNKDFQTVLGTIIFSKEPLDVASLATFLSIDGSTMEYICNGLRSVLDCGGIVRIRHQSFVDFLLNPIDCPLSFLVDKERECRNLALCCLATMKRHLRFNICDLKSSYARNQDVPNLAQQVGKCIPLCLSYSSRYWASHLAEASSDNEVYGSIKYFMDHQFLSWLEVISLIKQMNIGSSMLHSLMNWLRKSNHDDSLAADMQKFVIAFAGVISQSTPHIYITALPFAPRCLGVSKQYLGHYPQTFVVRSGGYNSWPSIQNICTGHKGSVLLVAISPDGRRIVSGAEDLHRTVRVWDMDTGETVLGPLHGHSHSVSSVLFSPDGSRIVSGSHDRKIRVWDAETGEMVLGPLQGHIHWVRSISFSLDGKRLVSGSRDYTIRVWDTETGQTVLGPLQGHSGSIWSVSFSPNRQRIVSGSEDRTIRVWDAETGQTVLGPLQGHTGSVKSVSFSPDGKRIV
;
A
#
# COMPACT_ATOMS: atom_id res chain seq x y z
N LEU A 1 10.81 -24.37 32.72
CA LEU A 1 11.20 -22.95 32.68
C LEU A 1 9.97 -22.13 33.03
N SER A 2 9.93 -21.55 34.23
CA SER A 2 8.84 -20.68 34.68
C SER A 2 8.85 -19.40 33.85
N VAL A 3 7.95 -19.34 32.88
CA VAL A 3 7.71 -18.17 32.05
C VAL A 3 7.08 -17.07 32.93
N SER A 4 7.67 -15.87 32.95
CA SER A 4 7.11 -14.75 33.71
C SER A 4 5.89 -14.18 32.98
N ASN A 5 4.81 -13.90 33.72
CA ASN A 5 3.58 -13.26 33.19
C ASN A 5 3.85 -11.88 32.54
N GLN A 6 4.99 -11.24 32.83
CA GLN A 6 5.36 -9.94 32.25
C GLN A 6 5.84 -10.06 30.80
N ASP A 7 6.60 -11.09 30.47
CA ASP A 7 7.09 -11.31 29.10
C ASP A 7 5.93 -11.54 28.11
N ASP A 8 4.88 -12.25 28.56
CA ASP A 8 3.69 -12.50 27.73
C ASP A 8 2.92 -11.21 27.45
N ALA A 9 2.83 -10.29 28.43
CA ALA A 9 2.22 -8.98 28.23
C ALA A 9 3.02 -8.10 27.24
N ILE A 10 4.36 -8.23 27.22
CA ILE A 10 5.23 -7.51 26.27
C ILE A 10 5.03 -8.06 24.87
N ILE A 11 5.09 -9.38 24.69
CA ILE A 11 4.93 -10.03 23.38
C ILE A 11 3.51 -9.83 22.84
N ALA A 12 2.49 -9.76 23.70
CA ALA A 12 1.11 -9.48 23.30
C ALA A 12 0.94 -8.15 22.54
N LYS A 13 1.87 -7.19 22.67
CA LYS A 13 1.88 -5.94 21.89
C LYS A 13 2.08 -6.18 20.38
N LEU A 14 2.70 -7.31 20.00
CA LEU A 14 2.90 -7.70 18.61
C LEU A 14 1.66 -8.33 17.97
N LYS A 15 0.64 -8.69 18.76
CA LYS A 15 -0.56 -9.34 18.22
C LYS A 15 -1.35 -8.32 17.39
N PRO A 16 -1.54 -8.55 16.08
CA PRO A 16 -2.36 -7.66 15.26
C PRO A 16 -3.80 -7.64 15.79
N LYS A 17 -4.36 -6.44 16.04
CA LYS A 17 -5.68 -6.29 16.68
C LYS A 17 -6.86 -6.56 15.73
N ASP A 18 -6.67 -6.29 14.44
CA ASP A 18 -7.74 -6.32 13.43
C ASP A 18 -7.69 -7.56 12.52
N LEU A 19 -6.79 -8.52 12.79
CA LEU A 19 -6.81 -9.84 12.17
C LEU A 19 -7.66 -10.78 13.02
N GLU A 20 -8.98 -10.70 12.88
CA GLU A 20 -9.86 -11.76 13.36
C GLU A 20 -9.64 -13.02 12.51
N CYS A 21 -9.47 -14.14 13.20
CA CYS A 21 -9.25 -15.52 12.77
C CYS A 21 -9.28 -15.74 11.25
N GLU A 22 -8.12 -16.11 10.68
CA GLU A 22 -7.97 -16.61 9.30
C GLU A 22 -9.18 -17.47 8.95
N SER A 23 -9.99 -17.02 7.98
CA SER A 23 -11.06 -17.83 7.42
C SER A 23 -10.44 -19.17 7.07
N LYS A 24 -10.91 -20.27 7.69
CA LYS A 24 -10.34 -21.60 7.54
C LYS A 24 -10.26 -21.91 6.04
N VAL A 25 -9.07 -21.75 5.45
CA VAL A 25 -8.85 -22.07 4.05
C VAL A 25 -8.90 -23.59 3.97
N GLU A 26 -9.72 -24.10 3.06
CA GLU A 26 -9.88 -25.53 2.87
C GLU A 26 -8.54 -26.17 2.47
N MET A 27 -8.19 -27.27 3.14
CA MET A 27 -7.01 -28.07 2.82
C MET A 27 -7.21 -28.84 1.51
N CYS A 28 -6.13 -29.40 0.97
CA CYS A 28 -6.20 -30.37 -0.10
C CYS A 28 -7.03 -31.58 0.37
N LEU A 29 -7.84 -32.12 -0.55
CA LEU A 29 -8.53 -33.38 -0.29
C LEU A 29 -7.50 -34.49 -0.06
N GLU A 30 -7.77 -35.38 0.89
CA GLU A 30 -6.87 -36.50 1.19
C GLU A 30 -6.56 -37.31 -0.07
N GLY A 31 -5.27 -37.60 -0.29
CA GLY A 31 -4.78 -38.31 -1.48
C GLY A 31 -4.52 -37.45 -2.72
N THR A 32 -4.88 -36.16 -2.72
CA THR A 32 -4.56 -35.24 -3.83
C THR A 32 -3.24 -34.50 -3.62
N ARG A 33 -2.62 -34.00 -4.70
CA ARG A 33 -1.41 -33.16 -4.71
C ARG A 33 -0.19 -33.77 -3.98
N GLN A 34 -0.14 -35.10 -3.89
CA GLN A 34 0.87 -35.81 -3.10
C GLN A 34 2.29 -35.65 -3.65
N ASP A 35 2.44 -35.52 -4.96
CA ASP A 35 3.70 -35.24 -5.63
C ASP A 35 4.29 -33.88 -5.19
N ILE A 36 3.47 -32.83 -5.19
CA ILE A 36 3.85 -31.48 -4.76
C ILE A 36 4.13 -31.47 -3.26
N LEU A 37 3.26 -32.05 -2.44
CA LEU A 37 3.46 -32.14 -0.99
C LEU A 37 4.73 -32.91 -0.65
N GLN A 38 5.04 -33.99 -1.38
CA GLN A 38 6.27 -34.75 -1.17
C GLN A 38 7.53 -33.96 -1.54
N ASN A 39 7.50 -33.18 -2.62
CA ASN A 39 8.59 -32.27 -2.99
C ASN A 39 8.83 -31.25 -1.86
N ILE A 40 7.77 -30.64 -1.33
CA ILE A 40 7.86 -29.68 -0.22
C ILE A 40 8.42 -30.34 1.04
N ARG A 41 7.96 -31.55 1.39
CA ARG A 41 8.50 -32.31 2.54
C ARG A 41 10.01 -32.54 2.41
N SER A 42 10.48 -32.90 1.21
CA SER A 42 11.91 -33.10 0.96
C SER A 42 12.71 -31.80 1.11
N TRP A 43 12.19 -30.68 0.59
CA TRP A 43 12.81 -29.36 0.70
C TRP A 43 12.84 -28.82 2.14
N VAL A 44 11.78 -29.06 2.93
CA VAL A 44 11.67 -28.62 4.33
C VAL A 44 12.78 -29.24 5.20
N THR A 45 13.27 -30.43 4.86
CA THR A 45 14.37 -31.11 5.57
C THR A 45 15.76 -30.85 4.99
N ASP A 46 15.85 -30.33 3.77
CA ASP A 46 17.12 -30.07 3.09
C ASP A 46 17.73 -28.73 3.55
N LEU A 47 18.86 -28.78 4.26
CA LEU A 47 19.55 -27.59 4.77
C LEU A 47 20.38 -26.86 3.69
N GLU A 48 20.74 -27.53 2.60
CA GLU A 48 21.49 -26.97 1.48
C GLU A 48 20.57 -26.32 0.44
N ALA A 49 19.30 -26.72 0.40
CA ALA A 49 18.29 -26.09 -0.44
C ALA A 49 18.10 -24.61 -0.08
N PRO A 50 17.74 -23.76 -1.07
CA PRO A 50 17.37 -22.37 -0.83
C PRO A 50 16.35 -22.23 0.29
N ASN A 51 16.45 -21.14 1.04
CA ASN A 51 15.59 -20.90 2.21
C ASN A 51 14.17 -20.44 1.85
N ILE A 52 13.93 -20.02 0.59
CA ILE A 52 12.60 -19.70 0.08
C ILE A 52 12.16 -20.77 -0.92
N LEU A 53 10.95 -21.31 -0.73
CA LEU A 53 10.23 -22.12 -1.70
C LEU A 53 9.08 -21.29 -2.25
N TRP A 54 9.05 -21.13 -3.57
CA TRP A 54 8.03 -20.38 -4.28
C TRP A 54 7.11 -21.33 -5.05
N ILE A 55 5.85 -21.39 -4.64
CA ILE A 55 4.78 -22.11 -5.35
C ILE A 55 4.06 -21.13 -6.25
N ASN A 56 4.23 -21.32 -7.55
CA ASN A 56 3.64 -20.46 -8.55
C ASN A 56 2.64 -21.23 -9.40
N GLY A 57 1.61 -20.55 -9.91
CA GLY A 57 0.63 -21.18 -10.78
C GLY A 57 -0.52 -20.27 -11.14
N TYR A 58 -1.35 -20.72 -12.08
CA TYR A 58 -2.53 -19.98 -12.52
C TYR A 58 -3.55 -19.78 -11.39
N PRO A 59 -4.41 -18.74 -11.42
CA PRO A 59 -5.48 -18.59 -10.45
C PRO A 59 -6.37 -19.85 -10.38
N GLY A 60 -6.68 -20.31 -9.16
CA GLY A 60 -7.61 -21.41 -8.96
C GLY A 60 -7.06 -22.83 -9.08
N VAL A 61 -5.74 -23.02 -9.23
CA VAL A 61 -5.11 -24.37 -9.29
C VAL A 61 -4.94 -25.05 -7.92
N GLY A 62 -5.31 -24.38 -6.82
CA GLY A 62 -5.27 -24.94 -5.45
C GLY A 62 -4.06 -24.54 -4.60
N LYS A 63 -3.31 -23.48 -4.95
CA LYS A 63 -2.13 -23.03 -4.18
C LYS A 63 -2.43 -22.77 -2.70
N SER A 64 -3.51 -22.07 -2.39
CA SER A 64 -3.91 -21.78 -1.00
C SER A 64 -4.33 -23.03 -0.23
N ALA A 65 -4.88 -24.04 -0.91
CA ALA A 65 -5.18 -25.33 -0.30
C ALA A 65 -3.90 -26.12 0.00
N ILE A 66 -2.90 -26.05 -0.88
CA ILE A 66 -1.57 -26.60 -0.65
C ILE A 66 -0.92 -25.90 0.56
N ALA A 67 -0.93 -24.57 0.61
CA ALA A 67 -0.40 -23.79 1.73
C ALA A 67 -1.07 -24.17 3.07
N SER A 68 -2.40 -24.32 3.08
CA SER A 68 -3.16 -24.71 4.28
C SER A 68 -2.85 -26.14 4.73
N THR A 69 -2.67 -27.06 3.78
CA THR A 69 -2.26 -28.44 4.08
C THR A 69 -0.86 -28.48 4.70
N ILE A 70 0.07 -27.69 4.17
CA ILE A 70 1.42 -27.56 4.72
C ILE A 70 1.39 -27.00 6.14
N VAL A 71 0.56 -26.01 6.43
CA VAL A 71 0.41 -25.46 7.79
C VAL A 71 0.00 -26.56 8.79
N GLU A 72 -0.97 -27.41 8.43
CA GLU A 72 -1.41 -28.51 9.29
C GLU A 72 -0.35 -29.61 9.46
N GLU A 73 0.37 -29.97 8.39
CA GLU A 73 1.49 -30.91 8.45
C GLU A 73 2.64 -30.37 9.33
N LEU A 74 2.93 -29.06 9.25
CA LEU A 74 3.93 -28.39 10.07
C LEU A 74 3.51 -28.32 11.54
N HIS A 75 2.22 -28.19 11.83
CA HIS A 75 1.69 -28.29 13.19
C HIS A 75 1.91 -29.70 13.76
N SER A 76 1.56 -30.72 12.98
CA SER A 76 1.69 -32.13 13.36
C SER A 76 3.15 -32.55 13.57
N SER A 77 4.08 -32.00 12.77
CA SER A 77 5.52 -32.24 12.89
C SER A 77 6.24 -31.30 13.87
N ASN A 78 5.52 -30.40 14.55
CA ASN A 78 6.06 -29.42 15.49
C ASN A 78 7.16 -28.50 14.88
N ARG A 79 7.06 -28.22 13.57
CA ARG A 79 7.92 -27.31 12.81
C ARG A 79 7.24 -26.01 12.40
N PHE A 80 5.96 -25.85 12.75
CA PHE A 80 5.20 -24.64 12.47
C PHE A 80 5.82 -23.41 13.15
N GLY A 81 6.26 -22.44 12.35
CA GLY A 81 6.72 -21.14 12.80
C GLY A 81 5.55 -20.15 12.88
N SER A 82 4.97 -19.81 11.73
CA SER A 82 3.85 -18.89 11.56
C SER A 82 3.21 -19.08 10.19
N SER A 83 1.95 -18.67 10.05
CA SER A 83 1.26 -18.52 8.77
C SER A 83 0.83 -17.07 8.54
N PHE A 84 0.68 -16.66 7.29
CA PHE A 84 -0.01 -15.41 6.94
C PHE A 84 -0.62 -15.53 5.54
N PHE A 85 -1.94 -15.42 5.47
CA PHE A 85 -2.69 -15.55 4.22
C PHE A 85 -3.16 -14.16 3.79
N PHE A 86 -2.54 -13.60 2.75
CA PHE A 86 -2.98 -12.32 2.21
C PHE A 86 -4.35 -12.46 1.55
N GLN A 87 -5.19 -11.46 1.78
CA GLN A 87 -6.50 -11.34 1.14
C GLN A 87 -6.60 -9.92 0.59
N ARG A 88 -6.87 -9.79 -0.70
CA ARG A 88 -6.95 -8.49 -1.39
C ARG A 88 -7.92 -7.53 -0.72
N GLU A 89 -9.03 -8.05 -0.23
CA GLU A 89 -10.11 -7.31 0.46
C GLU A 89 -9.68 -6.82 1.87
N GLY A 90 -8.71 -7.50 2.48
CA GLY A 90 -8.17 -7.16 3.80
C GLY A 90 -6.90 -6.31 3.74
N ALA A 91 -6.57 -5.72 2.58
CA ALA A 91 -5.27 -5.08 2.36
C ALA A 91 -4.94 -3.91 3.32
N SER A 92 -5.95 -3.26 3.90
CA SER A 92 -5.75 -2.21 4.91
C SER A 92 -5.20 -2.75 6.23
N ALA A 93 -5.61 -3.96 6.63
CA ALA A 93 -5.15 -4.64 7.85
C ALA A 93 -3.98 -5.60 7.59
N MET A 94 -3.98 -6.29 6.44
CA MET A 94 -2.99 -7.28 6.03
C MET A 94 -1.75 -6.63 5.42
N THR A 95 -1.11 -5.76 6.20
CA THR A 95 0.09 -5.05 5.80
C THR A 95 1.36 -5.86 6.11
N PRO A 96 2.50 -5.54 5.48
CA PRO A 96 3.80 -6.14 5.84
C PRO A 96 4.16 -5.93 7.31
N ASN A 97 3.68 -4.85 7.94
CA ASN A 97 3.86 -4.62 9.37
C ASN A 97 3.11 -5.70 10.18
N ALA A 98 1.83 -5.90 9.86
CA ALA A 98 1.00 -6.91 10.52
C ALA A 98 1.57 -8.33 10.31
N LEU A 99 2.07 -8.62 9.10
CA LEU A 99 2.76 -9.88 8.79
C LEU A 99 3.93 -10.12 9.75
N TRP A 100 4.91 -9.21 9.77
CA TRP A 100 6.14 -9.46 10.52
C TRP A 100 5.93 -9.36 12.03
N CYS A 101 4.98 -8.55 12.50
CA CYS A 101 4.54 -8.57 13.90
C CYS A 101 3.92 -9.93 14.27
N LYS A 102 3.05 -10.50 13.43
CA LYS A 102 2.46 -11.83 13.66
C LYS A 102 3.53 -12.93 13.68
N VAL A 103 4.44 -12.93 12.70
CA VAL A 103 5.53 -13.92 12.64
C VAL A 103 6.41 -13.82 13.89
N ALA A 104 6.80 -12.61 14.31
CA ALA A 104 7.58 -12.40 15.51
C ALA A 104 6.84 -12.87 16.78
N TYR A 105 5.54 -12.59 16.88
CA TYR A 105 4.68 -13.05 17.96
C TYR A 105 4.64 -14.59 18.06
N ASP A 106 4.37 -15.27 16.93
CA ASP A 106 4.25 -16.74 16.90
C ASP A 106 5.59 -17.44 17.16
N LEU A 107 6.70 -16.91 16.60
CA LEU A 107 8.04 -17.41 16.88
C LEU A 107 8.42 -17.22 18.35
N ALA A 108 8.17 -16.04 18.94
CA ALA A 108 8.51 -15.77 20.34
C ALA A 108 7.72 -16.66 21.32
N ARG A 109 6.50 -17.07 20.98
CA ARG A 109 5.72 -18.00 21.82
C ARG A 109 6.25 -19.43 21.81
N ARG A 110 6.85 -19.86 20.70
CA ARG A 110 7.29 -21.26 20.50
C ARG A 110 8.78 -21.47 20.79
N TYR A 111 9.62 -20.47 20.54
CA TYR A 111 11.07 -20.60 20.59
C TYR A 111 11.67 -19.68 21.65
N GLY A 112 12.10 -20.24 22.79
CA GLY A 112 12.62 -19.47 23.93
C GLY A 112 13.85 -18.60 23.62
N GLY A 113 14.72 -19.06 22.71
CA GLY A 113 15.88 -18.26 22.27
C GLY A 113 15.49 -17.01 21.49
N ILE A 114 14.47 -17.12 20.63
CA ILE A 114 13.88 -15.99 19.90
C ILE A 114 13.15 -15.08 20.89
N ARG A 115 12.31 -15.66 21.76
CA ARG A 115 11.55 -14.95 22.81
C ARG A 115 12.42 -13.98 23.61
N LYS A 116 13.57 -14.45 24.10
CA LYS A 116 14.50 -13.65 24.89
C LYS A 116 14.96 -12.41 24.13
N HIS A 117 15.30 -12.55 22.85
CA HIS A 117 15.73 -11.42 22.02
C HIS A 117 14.57 -10.48 21.69
N THR A 118 13.41 -11.02 21.31
CA THR A 118 12.22 -10.21 21.00
C THR A 118 11.78 -9.34 22.18
N VAL A 119 11.77 -9.88 23.41
CA VAL A 119 11.42 -9.12 24.62
C VAL A 119 12.45 -8.03 24.90
N LEU A 120 13.74 -8.31 24.72
CA LEU A 120 14.80 -7.29 24.88
C LEU A 120 14.63 -6.14 23.87
N THR A 121 14.34 -6.45 22.61
CA THR A 121 14.09 -5.45 21.56
C THR A 121 12.87 -4.59 21.88
N LEU A 122 11.74 -5.20 22.28
CA LEU A 122 10.50 -4.47 22.58
C LEU A 122 10.61 -3.59 23.84
N ASN A 123 11.43 -3.98 24.81
CA ASN A 123 11.71 -3.14 25.98
C ASN A 123 12.61 -1.95 25.64
N ALA A 124 13.50 -2.09 24.65
CA ALA A 124 14.34 -1.00 24.18
C ALA A 124 13.59 -0.02 23.25
N ASN A 125 12.61 -0.51 22.50
CA ASN A 125 11.86 0.27 21.52
C ASN A 125 10.35 -0.09 21.53
N GLU A 126 9.58 0.61 22.36
CA GLU A 126 8.15 0.32 22.54
C GLU A 126 7.30 0.67 21.30
N SER A 127 7.73 1.62 20.47
CA SER A 127 7.00 2.05 19.28
C SER A 127 7.30 1.20 18.03
N LEU A 128 8.19 0.21 18.13
CA LEU A 128 8.60 -0.65 17.01
C LEU A 128 7.40 -1.32 16.31
N PRO A 129 6.39 -1.92 16.99
CA PRO A 129 5.25 -2.55 16.31
C PRO A 129 4.39 -1.58 15.49
N THR A 130 4.48 -0.28 15.77
CA THR A 130 3.75 0.78 15.08
C THR A 130 4.60 1.56 14.08
N THR A 131 5.85 1.15 13.86
CA THR A 131 6.75 1.84 12.93
C THR A 131 6.29 1.71 11.47
N LEU A 132 6.54 2.76 10.69
CA LEU A 132 6.34 2.74 9.23
C LEU A 132 7.54 2.13 8.47
N ASN A 133 8.66 1.92 9.17
CA ASN A 133 9.89 1.34 8.62
C ASN A 133 9.87 -0.20 8.75
N ILE A 134 9.37 -0.84 7.70
CA ILE A 134 9.21 -2.30 7.63
C ILE A 134 10.55 -3.03 7.63
N ASP A 135 11.60 -2.46 7.03
CA ASP A 135 12.92 -3.07 6.98
C ASP A 135 13.59 -3.11 8.36
N ALA A 136 13.50 -2.00 9.12
CA ALA A 136 13.95 -1.97 10.51
C ALA A 136 13.16 -2.96 11.38
N LEU A 137 11.84 -3.02 11.22
CA LEU A 137 10.98 -3.96 11.92
C LEU A 137 11.37 -5.42 11.61
N PHE A 138 11.53 -5.76 10.33
CA PHE A 138 11.95 -7.08 9.90
C PHE A 138 13.33 -7.43 10.45
N LYS A 139 14.27 -6.50 10.39
CA LYS A 139 15.62 -6.70 10.93
C LYS A 139 15.60 -7.00 12.43
N GLU A 140 14.93 -6.15 13.22
CA GLU A 140 14.97 -6.21 14.68
C GLU A 140 14.07 -7.29 15.29
N LEU A 141 12.94 -7.62 14.65
CA LEU A 141 11.99 -8.62 15.17
C LEU A 141 12.15 -10.01 14.56
N ILE A 142 12.74 -10.14 13.36
CA ILE A 142 12.84 -11.40 12.63
C ILE A 142 14.30 -11.79 12.40
N SER A 143 15.04 -11.00 11.63
CA SER A 143 16.40 -11.35 11.20
C SER A 143 17.36 -11.52 12.39
N GLU A 144 17.48 -10.52 13.27
CA GLU A 144 18.39 -10.59 14.40
C GLU A 144 18.03 -11.67 15.42
N PRO A 145 16.75 -11.83 15.85
CA PRO A 145 16.37 -12.91 16.76
C PRO A 145 16.62 -14.30 16.18
N LEU A 146 16.40 -14.51 14.88
CA LEU A 146 16.72 -15.78 14.21
C LEU A 146 18.23 -16.03 14.19
N MET A 147 19.03 -15.03 13.80
CA MET A 147 20.49 -15.15 13.71
C MET A 147 21.17 -15.37 15.07
N LYS A 148 20.63 -14.80 16.15
CA LYS A 148 21.15 -14.96 17.52
C LYS A 148 20.58 -16.19 18.25
N SER A 149 19.71 -16.96 17.60
CA SER A 149 19.15 -18.19 18.17
C SER A 149 20.02 -19.40 17.79
N ASP A 150 20.84 -19.87 18.74
CA ASP A 150 21.83 -20.93 18.47
C ASP A 150 21.41 -22.34 18.93
N ASN A 151 20.19 -22.52 19.43
CA ASN A 151 19.77 -23.76 20.10
C ASN A 151 18.45 -24.37 19.59
N ILE A 152 18.07 -24.15 18.33
CA ILE A 152 16.86 -24.79 17.77
C ILE A 152 17.27 -26.14 17.13
N PRO A 153 16.75 -27.29 17.62
CA PRO A 153 16.99 -28.59 17.01
C PRO A 153 16.58 -28.62 15.53
N ILE A 154 17.32 -29.33 14.69
CA ILE A 154 17.09 -29.39 13.24
C ILE A 154 15.68 -29.89 12.92
N ASP A 155 15.20 -30.90 13.67
CA ASP A 155 13.86 -31.48 13.58
C ASP A 155 12.75 -30.50 14.00
N ARG A 156 13.09 -29.37 14.64
CA ARG A 156 12.17 -28.34 15.12
C ARG A 156 12.42 -26.98 14.49
N LEU A 157 13.20 -26.89 13.42
CA LEU A 157 13.44 -25.62 12.74
C LEU A 157 12.13 -25.03 12.21
N PRO A 158 11.83 -23.75 12.52
CA PRO A 158 10.58 -23.13 12.13
C PRO A 158 10.48 -22.99 10.61
N VAL A 159 9.29 -23.29 10.09
CA VAL A 159 8.87 -22.99 8.73
C VAL A 159 7.76 -21.96 8.78
N ILE A 160 7.87 -20.91 7.96
CA ILE A 160 6.84 -19.87 7.82
C ILE A 160 6.16 -20.03 6.48
N VAL A 161 4.83 -19.87 6.45
CA VAL A 161 4.03 -20.00 5.23
C VAL A 161 3.34 -18.68 4.93
N LEU A 162 3.62 -18.12 3.76
CA LEU A 162 2.97 -16.93 3.21
C LEU A 162 2.13 -17.35 2.01
N ASP A 163 0.83 -17.12 2.08
CA ASP A 163 -0.09 -17.42 0.98
C ASP A 163 -0.51 -16.15 0.25
N ALA A 164 -0.67 -16.26 -1.07
CA ALA A 164 -1.20 -15.23 -1.96
C ALA A 164 -0.41 -13.92 -1.92
N LEU A 165 0.92 -13.99 -2.08
CA LEU A 165 1.80 -12.81 -2.12
C LEU A 165 1.33 -11.73 -3.11
N ASP A 166 0.73 -12.14 -4.23
CA ASP A 166 0.14 -11.24 -5.23
C ASP A 166 -1.03 -10.39 -4.68
N GLU A 167 -1.71 -10.83 -3.64
CA GLU A 167 -2.81 -10.09 -3.01
C GLU A 167 -2.34 -9.02 -2.01
N CYS A 168 -1.05 -9.01 -1.66
CA CYS A 168 -0.47 -7.95 -0.84
C CYS A 168 -0.61 -6.59 -1.53
N GLY A 169 -1.13 -5.61 -0.81
CA GLY A 169 -1.34 -4.26 -1.33
C GLY A 169 -2.68 -4.05 -2.04
N GLY A 170 -3.56 -5.07 -2.03
CA GLY A 170 -4.93 -4.94 -2.49
C GLY A 170 -5.03 -4.66 -3.99
N ILE A 171 -5.96 -3.79 -4.37
CA ILE A 171 -6.21 -3.44 -5.77
C ILE A 171 -5.02 -2.75 -6.44
N ASP A 172 -4.22 -2.02 -5.66
CA ASP A 172 -3.04 -1.33 -6.17
C ASP A 172 -1.95 -2.33 -6.61
N GLY A 173 -2.00 -3.57 -6.11
CA GLY A 173 -1.11 -4.66 -6.49
C GLY A 173 0.36 -4.24 -6.45
N TRP A 174 1.09 -4.46 -7.54
CA TRP A 174 2.51 -4.11 -7.66
C TRP A 174 2.82 -2.61 -7.48
N ARG A 175 1.83 -1.71 -7.67
CA ARG A 175 2.00 -0.27 -7.42
C ARG A 175 1.94 0.07 -5.93
N SER A 176 1.35 -0.82 -5.12
CA SER A 176 1.21 -0.64 -3.68
C SER A 176 2.56 -0.51 -2.98
N ILE A 177 2.67 0.49 -2.12
CA ILE A 177 3.85 0.66 -1.26
C ILE A 177 4.03 -0.52 -0.31
N HIS A 178 2.93 -1.14 0.14
CA HIS A 178 2.97 -2.33 0.97
C HIS A 178 3.62 -3.51 0.24
N ARG A 179 3.22 -3.76 -1.02
CA ARG A 179 3.81 -4.82 -1.84
C ARG A 179 5.30 -4.58 -2.09
N LYS A 180 5.68 -3.36 -2.46
CA LYS A 180 7.10 -3.00 -2.64
C LYS A 180 7.93 -3.22 -1.38
N LYS A 181 7.44 -2.81 -0.21
CA LYS A 181 8.10 -3.04 1.09
C LYS A 181 8.24 -4.53 1.41
N LEU A 182 7.20 -5.33 1.14
CA LEU A 182 7.25 -6.79 1.34
C LEU A 182 8.34 -7.44 0.48
N MET A 183 8.43 -7.09 -0.81
CA MET A 183 9.46 -7.64 -1.70
C MET A 183 10.89 -7.39 -1.19
N ARG A 184 11.16 -6.22 -0.59
CA ARG A 184 12.46 -5.92 0.04
C ARG A 184 12.76 -6.85 1.21
N THR A 185 11.77 -7.09 2.08
CA THR A 185 11.94 -8.02 3.21
C THR A 185 12.10 -9.47 2.77
N LEU A 186 11.43 -9.92 1.70
CA LEU A 186 11.63 -11.25 1.13
C LEU A 186 13.03 -11.41 0.52
N LYS A 187 13.53 -10.37 -0.17
CA LYS A 187 14.92 -10.33 -0.64
C LYS A 187 15.90 -10.45 0.53
N THR A 188 15.64 -9.76 1.63
CA THR A 188 16.46 -9.85 2.85
C THR A 188 16.38 -11.24 3.48
N TRP A 189 15.19 -11.86 3.51
CA TRP A 189 15.01 -13.24 3.96
C TRP A 189 15.89 -14.20 3.17
N SER A 190 15.98 -14.04 1.84
CA SER A 190 16.79 -14.93 0.97
C SER A 190 18.28 -15.01 1.34
N ASN A 191 18.78 -14.03 2.11
CA ASN A 191 20.17 -14.00 2.60
C ASN A 191 20.35 -14.64 3.99
N LEU A 192 19.27 -15.05 4.67
CA LEU A 192 19.34 -15.78 5.94
C LEU A 192 19.87 -17.21 5.72
N PRO A 193 20.45 -17.85 6.75
CA PRO A 193 20.90 -19.24 6.67
C PRO A 193 19.82 -20.20 6.18
N GLY A 194 20.20 -21.18 5.35
CA GLY A 194 19.33 -22.18 4.72
C GLY A 194 18.38 -22.94 5.67
N ARG A 195 18.73 -22.96 6.96
CA ARG A 195 17.93 -23.57 8.06
C ARG A 195 16.60 -22.86 8.34
N PHE A 196 16.43 -21.60 7.93
CA PHE A 196 15.20 -20.82 8.17
C PHE A 196 14.31 -20.80 6.92
N LYS A 197 13.32 -21.69 6.89
CA LYS A 197 12.53 -21.96 5.69
C LYS A 197 11.29 -21.07 5.58
N LEU A 198 11.03 -20.57 4.38
CA LEU A 198 9.87 -19.74 4.02
C LEU A 198 9.19 -20.31 2.78
N VAL A 199 7.91 -20.68 2.91
CA VAL A 199 7.06 -21.06 1.78
C VAL A 199 6.27 -19.82 1.35
N VAL A 200 6.26 -19.53 0.06
CA VAL A 200 5.54 -18.41 -0.54
C VAL A 200 4.69 -18.92 -1.69
N THR A 201 3.40 -18.61 -1.71
CA THR A 201 2.56 -18.86 -2.89
C THR A 201 2.24 -17.55 -3.61
N SER A 202 2.20 -17.58 -4.95
CA SER A 202 1.74 -16.43 -5.73
C SER A 202 1.25 -16.78 -7.13
N ARG A 203 0.70 -15.80 -7.84
CA ARG A 203 0.55 -15.80 -9.31
C ARG A 203 1.83 -15.36 -10.03
N TRP A 204 1.83 -15.57 -11.35
CA TRP A 204 2.77 -14.98 -12.29
C TRP A 204 2.46 -13.49 -12.47
N GLU A 205 3.20 -12.64 -11.75
CA GLU A 205 3.21 -11.20 -11.95
C GLU A 205 4.65 -10.70 -12.11
N GLU A 206 4.85 -9.71 -12.99
CA GLU A 206 6.17 -9.29 -13.46
C GLU A 206 7.10 -8.82 -12.33
N ASP A 207 6.58 -8.15 -11.30
CA ASP A 207 7.36 -7.67 -10.15
C ASP A 207 7.81 -8.82 -9.23
N ILE A 208 6.97 -9.85 -9.06
CA ILE A 208 7.30 -11.05 -8.27
C ILE A 208 8.34 -11.90 -9.03
N GLU A 209 8.18 -12.05 -10.33
CA GLU A 209 9.17 -12.73 -11.18
C GLU A 209 10.51 -11.99 -11.16
N ARG A 210 10.49 -10.66 -11.23
CA ARG A 210 11.69 -9.83 -11.10
C ARG A 210 12.37 -9.98 -9.74
N LEU A 211 11.60 -10.16 -8.66
CA LEU A 211 12.18 -10.48 -7.36
C LEU A 211 12.89 -11.84 -7.43
N PHE A 212 12.17 -12.89 -7.80
CA PHE A 212 12.68 -14.27 -7.72
C PHE A 212 13.78 -14.58 -8.74
N SER A 213 13.82 -13.89 -9.88
CA SER A 213 14.97 -13.94 -10.81
C SER A 213 16.27 -13.39 -10.21
N THR A 214 16.20 -12.55 -9.17
CA THR A 214 17.37 -11.97 -8.48
C THR A 214 17.67 -12.58 -7.12
N THR A 215 16.88 -13.56 -6.66
CA THR A 215 17.03 -14.20 -5.34
C THR A 215 17.10 -15.71 -5.46
N ARG A 216 17.93 -16.36 -4.64
CA ARG A 216 17.96 -17.83 -4.58
C ARG A 216 16.65 -18.37 -4.01
N HIS A 217 16.01 -19.27 -4.73
CA HIS A 217 14.73 -19.88 -4.33
C HIS A 217 14.58 -21.27 -4.95
N HIS A 218 13.70 -22.09 -4.39
CA HIS A 218 13.23 -23.34 -4.96
C HIS A 218 11.86 -23.12 -5.61
N LEU A 219 11.71 -23.43 -6.89
CA LEU A 219 10.48 -23.17 -7.64
C LEU A 219 9.65 -24.45 -7.78
N ILE A 220 8.35 -24.35 -7.48
CA ILE A 220 7.34 -25.35 -7.82
C ILE A 220 6.28 -24.69 -8.69
N GLU A 221 6.21 -25.08 -9.96
CA GLU A 221 5.19 -24.62 -10.89
C GLU A 221 4.00 -25.58 -10.91
N VAL A 222 2.81 -25.07 -10.58
CA VAL A 222 1.55 -25.80 -10.71
C VAL A 222 0.92 -25.43 -12.06
N ASN A 223 1.08 -26.35 -13.02
CA ASN A 223 0.65 -26.14 -14.41
C ASN A 223 -0.88 -26.18 -14.58
N SER A 224 -1.39 -25.42 -15.56
CA SER A 224 -2.80 -25.43 -15.98
C SER A 224 -2.95 -25.22 -17.50
N GLY A 225 -4.15 -25.40 -18.05
CA GLY A 225 -4.42 -25.19 -19.47
C GLY A 225 -3.87 -26.31 -20.37
N VAL A 226 -3.12 -25.95 -21.41
CA VAL A 226 -2.58 -26.90 -22.40
C VAL A 226 -1.39 -27.71 -21.84
N LYS A 227 -0.78 -27.25 -20.75
CA LYS A 227 0.40 -27.87 -20.11
C LYS A 227 0.06 -28.72 -18.87
N VAL A 228 -1.21 -29.07 -18.67
CA VAL A 228 -1.66 -29.86 -17.51
C VAL A 228 -1.05 -31.25 -17.54
N ASP A 229 -0.52 -31.68 -16.41
CA ASP A 229 -0.02 -33.04 -16.22
C ASP A 229 -1.16 -34.01 -15.89
N SER A 230 -0.94 -35.30 -16.19
CA SER A 230 -1.91 -36.36 -15.91
C SER A 230 -2.24 -36.47 -14.41
N VAL A 231 -1.29 -36.10 -13.54
CA VAL A 231 -1.44 -36.11 -12.08
C VAL A 231 -2.46 -35.06 -11.63
N SER A 232 -2.38 -33.81 -12.10
CA SER A 232 -3.38 -32.78 -11.75
C SER A 232 -4.79 -33.16 -12.22
N SER A 233 -4.93 -33.79 -13.39
CA SER A 233 -6.23 -34.27 -13.88
C SER A 233 -6.80 -35.39 -13.00
N ALA A 234 -5.95 -36.30 -12.51
CA ALA A 234 -6.35 -37.34 -11.57
C ALA A 234 -6.78 -36.77 -10.22
N ASP A 235 -6.08 -35.76 -9.71
CA ASP A 235 -6.45 -35.06 -8.47
C ASP A 235 -7.79 -34.33 -8.61
N ILE A 236 -8.02 -33.65 -9.73
CA ILE A 236 -9.30 -32.98 -10.02
C ILE A 236 -10.44 -34.00 -10.09
N ARG A 237 -10.20 -35.16 -10.71
CA ARG A 237 -11.16 -36.26 -10.75
C ARG A 237 -11.53 -36.73 -9.35
N ALA A 238 -10.53 -36.98 -8.49
CA ALA A 238 -10.76 -37.41 -7.12
C ALA A 238 -11.57 -36.36 -6.34
N PHE A 239 -11.24 -35.08 -6.51
CA PHE A 239 -11.98 -33.97 -5.92
C PHE A 239 -13.43 -33.88 -6.41
N LEU A 240 -13.65 -33.90 -7.73
CA LEU A 240 -14.99 -33.86 -8.32
C LEU A 240 -15.87 -35.01 -7.82
N LEU A 241 -15.33 -36.24 -7.80
CA LEU A 241 -16.07 -37.41 -7.30
C LEU A 241 -16.43 -37.28 -5.82
N HIS A 242 -15.55 -36.69 -5.01
CA HIS A 242 -15.83 -36.44 -3.60
C HIS A 242 -16.99 -35.45 -3.42
N GLU A 243 -16.94 -34.30 -4.11
CA GLU A 243 -17.98 -33.27 -4.07
C GLU A 243 -19.33 -33.80 -4.58
N LEU A 244 -19.33 -34.52 -5.71
CA LEU A 244 -20.55 -35.10 -6.28
C LEU A 244 -21.19 -36.13 -5.33
N ARG A 245 -20.41 -36.95 -4.62
CA ARG A 245 -20.95 -37.88 -3.61
C ARG A 245 -21.65 -37.14 -2.48
N GLN A 246 -21.07 -36.04 -2.00
CA GLN A 246 -21.72 -35.20 -0.99
C GLN A 246 -23.04 -34.62 -1.52
N LEU A 247 -23.04 -34.15 -2.77
CA LEU A 247 -24.22 -33.59 -3.42
C LEU A 247 -25.32 -34.64 -3.62
N VAL A 248 -25.00 -35.83 -4.14
CA VAL A 248 -25.96 -36.94 -4.30
C VAL A 248 -26.56 -37.33 -2.95
N GLY A 249 -25.77 -37.33 -1.88
CA GLY A 249 -26.27 -37.54 -0.52
C GLY A 249 -27.34 -36.55 -0.05
N ARG A 250 -27.39 -35.33 -0.61
CA ARG A 250 -28.42 -34.32 -0.34
C ARG A 250 -29.67 -34.48 -1.21
N TYR A 251 -29.60 -35.22 -2.31
CA TYR A 251 -30.70 -35.42 -3.26
C TYR A 251 -31.01 -36.91 -3.45
N PRO A 252 -31.92 -37.50 -2.63
CA PRO A 252 -32.26 -38.92 -2.71
C PRO A 252 -32.84 -39.37 -4.06
N SER A 253 -33.31 -38.43 -4.89
CA SER A 253 -33.84 -38.67 -6.23
C SER A 253 -32.76 -38.84 -7.31
N LEU A 254 -31.49 -38.55 -7.01
CA LEU A 254 -30.38 -38.78 -7.92
C LEU A 254 -29.86 -40.23 -7.80
N PRO A 255 -29.58 -40.90 -8.92
CA PRO A 255 -28.88 -42.19 -8.92
C PRO A 255 -27.53 -42.11 -8.20
N SER A 256 -27.11 -43.20 -7.56
CA SER A 256 -25.83 -43.27 -6.87
C SER A 256 -24.61 -43.12 -7.78
N ASP A 257 -24.78 -43.40 -9.08
CA ASP A 257 -23.79 -43.29 -10.15
C ASP A 257 -23.91 -41.98 -10.97
N TRP A 258 -24.85 -41.10 -10.61
CA TRP A 258 -25.00 -39.80 -11.27
C TRP A 258 -23.74 -38.93 -11.09
N PRO A 259 -23.28 -38.19 -12.13
CA PRO A 259 -23.88 -37.98 -13.45
C PRO A 259 -23.45 -38.97 -14.55
N GLY A 260 -22.74 -40.05 -14.21
CA GLY A 260 -22.14 -40.98 -15.17
C GLY A 260 -20.73 -40.58 -15.63
N GLU A 261 -20.01 -41.55 -16.16
CA GLU A 261 -18.57 -41.44 -16.47
C GLU A 261 -18.26 -40.45 -17.60
N GLU A 262 -19.09 -40.40 -18.65
CA GLU A 262 -18.90 -39.49 -19.78
C GLU A 262 -18.99 -38.01 -19.35
N ALA A 263 -19.97 -37.68 -18.51
CA ALA A 263 -20.11 -36.34 -17.96
C ALA A 263 -18.92 -35.96 -17.08
N ILE A 264 -18.41 -36.88 -16.27
CA ILE A 264 -17.22 -36.67 -15.43
C ILE A 264 -15.99 -36.36 -16.29
N ILE A 265 -15.73 -37.14 -17.35
CA ILE A 265 -14.61 -36.91 -18.26
C ILE A 265 -14.73 -35.52 -18.90
N HIS A 266 -15.91 -35.17 -19.40
CA HIS A 266 -16.14 -33.87 -20.03
C HIS A 266 -15.93 -32.68 -19.09
N LEU A 267 -16.33 -32.80 -17.81
CA LEU A 267 -16.08 -31.77 -16.79
C LEU A 267 -14.60 -31.62 -16.47
N ILE A 268 -13.84 -32.73 -16.39
CA ILE A 268 -12.39 -32.70 -16.15
C ILE A 268 -11.66 -32.04 -17.32
N ASP A 269 -12.01 -32.42 -18.55
CA ASP A 269 -11.43 -31.85 -19.76
C ASP A 269 -11.73 -30.35 -19.88
N SER A 270 -12.93 -29.92 -19.47
CA SER A 270 -13.32 -28.51 -19.42
C SER A 270 -12.55 -27.72 -18.37
N ALA A 271 -12.30 -28.32 -17.20
CA ALA A 271 -11.59 -27.67 -16.10
C ALA A 271 -10.11 -27.35 -16.44
N LYS A 272 -9.48 -28.07 -17.38
CA LYS A 272 -8.09 -27.87 -17.82
C LYS A 272 -7.11 -27.61 -16.66
N GLY A 273 -7.17 -28.43 -15.62
CA GLY A 273 -6.26 -28.32 -14.47
C GLY A 273 -6.64 -27.29 -13.41
N VAL A 274 -7.81 -26.63 -13.52
CA VAL A 274 -8.22 -25.57 -12.60
C VAL A 274 -9.33 -26.05 -11.66
N PHE A 275 -9.00 -26.27 -10.38
CA PHE A 275 -9.95 -26.72 -9.35
C PHE A 275 -11.12 -25.75 -9.13
N ILE A 276 -10.87 -24.44 -9.26
CA ILE A 276 -11.88 -23.40 -9.09
C ILE A 276 -13.03 -23.54 -10.08
N TRP A 277 -12.76 -24.07 -11.28
CA TRP A 277 -13.78 -24.33 -12.30
C TRP A 277 -14.76 -25.37 -11.79
N ILE A 278 -14.24 -26.51 -11.29
CA ILE A 278 -15.05 -27.58 -10.70
C ILE A 278 -15.80 -27.09 -9.47
N LYS A 279 -15.14 -26.37 -8.56
CA LYS A 279 -15.78 -25.83 -7.36
C LYS A 279 -16.93 -24.87 -7.70
N THR A 280 -16.77 -24.08 -8.75
CA THR A 280 -17.83 -23.19 -9.24
C THR A 280 -19.00 -23.99 -9.83
N VAL A 281 -18.73 -25.02 -10.63
CA VAL A 281 -19.78 -25.91 -11.18
C VAL A 281 -20.53 -26.64 -10.06
N VAL A 282 -19.83 -27.23 -9.09
CA VAL A 282 -20.48 -27.90 -7.95
C VAL A 282 -21.40 -26.93 -7.21
N LYS A 283 -20.95 -25.70 -6.93
CA LYS A 283 -21.80 -24.69 -6.27
C LYS A 283 -23.02 -24.28 -7.09
N LEU A 284 -22.91 -24.26 -8.42
CA LEU A 284 -24.06 -24.03 -9.30
C LEU A 284 -25.07 -25.18 -9.17
N LEU A 285 -24.59 -26.43 -9.14
CA LEU A 285 -25.44 -27.61 -8.94
C LEU A 285 -26.11 -27.60 -7.55
N GLU A 286 -25.41 -27.16 -6.50
CA GLU A 286 -25.96 -27.00 -5.15
C GLU A 286 -27.05 -25.91 -5.06
N SER A 287 -26.96 -24.88 -5.90
CA SER A 287 -27.88 -23.74 -5.87
C SER A 287 -29.11 -23.92 -6.77
N GLY A 288 -29.03 -24.84 -7.74
CA GLY A 288 -30.06 -25.09 -8.75
C GLY A 288 -30.67 -26.50 -8.67
N GLU A 289 -31.36 -26.90 -9.74
CA GLU A 289 -31.78 -28.30 -9.93
C GLU A 289 -30.63 -29.06 -10.61
N PRO A 290 -29.98 -30.04 -9.95
CA PRO A 290 -28.71 -30.58 -10.40
C PRO A 290 -28.70 -31.13 -11.83
N ARG A 291 -29.77 -31.79 -12.29
CA ARG A 291 -29.79 -32.38 -13.64
C ARG A 291 -29.84 -31.31 -14.72
N ARG A 292 -30.82 -30.39 -14.66
CA ARG A 292 -30.96 -29.30 -15.63
C ARG A 292 -29.74 -28.40 -15.64
N THR A 293 -29.20 -28.06 -14.47
CA THR A 293 -28.00 -27.22 -14.39
C THR A 293 -26.80 -27.92 -15.01
N LEU A 294 -26.61 -29.21 -14.77
CA LEU A 294 -25.52 -29.97 -15.40
C LEU A 294 -25.68 -30.04 -16.93
N GLU A 295 -26.88 -30.35 -17.43
CA GLU A 295 -27.18 -30.38 -18.87
C GLU A 295 -26.89 -29.01 -19.54
N GLN A 296 -27.20 -27.92 -18.87
CA GLN A 296 -26.91 -26.57 -19.38
C GLN A 296 -25.42 -26.23 -19.35
N VAL A 297 -24.68 -26.63 -18.31
CA VAL A 297 -23.23 -26.43 -18.23
C VAL A 297 -22.51 -27.25 -19.30
N LEU A 298 -22.93 -28.50 -19.53
CA LEU A 298 -22.35 -29.35 -20.57
C LEU A 298 -22.68 -28.87 -21.99
N SER A 299 -23.87 -28.29 -22.21
CA SER A 299 -24.27 -27.81 -23.54
C SER A 299 -23.75 -26.41 -23.90
N ASN A 300 -23.72 -25.48 -22.94
CA ASN A 300 -23.41 -24.06 -23.18
C ASN A 300 -22.21 -23.51 -22.39
N GLY A 301 -21.72 -24.24 -21.37
CA GLY A 301 -20.64 -23.82 -20.46
C GLY A 301 -19.32 -24.58 -20.65
N ALA A 302 -19.23 -25.47 -21.64
CA ALA A 302 -18.04 -26.25 -21.94
C ALA A 302 -16.90 -25.34 -22.46
N GLY A 303 -15.89 -25.08 -21.62
CA GLY A 303 -14.76 -24.26 -22.04
C GLY A 303 -13.92 -23.67 -20.90
N SER A 304 -13.19 -22.60 -21.22
CA SER A 304 -12.32 -21.89 -20.27
C SER A 304 -13.09 -21.31 -19.06
N MET A 305 -12.36 -20.84 -18.04
CA MET A 305 -12.97 -20.16 -16.90
C MET A 305 -13.82 -18.94 -17.33
N ALA A 306 -13.37 -18.20 -18.37
CA ALA A 306 -14.12 -17.08 -18.92
C ALA A 306 -15.48 -17.50 -19.48
N ASN A 307 -15.55 -18.62 -20.21
CA ASN A 307 -16.81 -19.15 -20.75
C ASN A 307 -17.77 -19.53 -19.62
N LEU A 308 -17.27 -20.16 -18.56
CA LEU A 308 -18.08 -20.51 -17.40
C LEU A 308 -18.64 -19.24 -16.72
N TYR A 309 -17.82 -18.22 -16.50
CA TYR A 309 -18.29 -16.95 -15.93
C TYR A 309 -19.31 -16.23 -16.82
N ALA A 310 -19.05 -16.15 -18.13
CA ALA A 310 -19.99 -15.57 -19.08
C ALA A 310 -21.34 -16.32 -19.06
N TRP A 311 -21.31 -17.65 -19.01
CA TRP A 311 -22.52 -18.46 -18.88
C TRP A 311 -23.27 -18.17 -17.58
N ILE A 312 -22.59 -18.12 -16.43
CA ILE A 312 -23.20 -17.79 -15.13
C ILE A 312 -23.93 -16.45 -15.21
N LEU A 313 -23.30 -15.45 -15.80
CA LEU A 313 -23.87 -14.11 -15.96
C LEU A 313 -25.12 -14.13 -16.86
N HIS A 314 -25.06 -14.79 -18.01
CA HIS A 314 -26.20 -14.84 -18.93
C HIS A 314 -27.36 -15.69 -18.41
N ALA A 315 -27.08 -16.79 -17.71
CA ALA A 315 -28.10 -17.65 -17.11
C ALA A 315 -28.81 -16.97 -15.93
N SER A 316 -28.05 -16.21 -15.12
CA SER A 316 -28.59 -15.53 -13.94
C SER A 316 -29.23 -14.18 -14.27
N PHE A 317 -28.72 -13.49 -15.29
CA PHE A 317 -29.16 -12.16 -15.71
C PHE A 317 -29.43 -12.14 -17.22
N PRO A 318 -30.53 -12.75 -17.68
CA PRO A 318 -30.91 -12.70 -19.08
C PRO A 318 -31.20 -11.25 -19.49
N ILE A 319 -30.37 -10.71 -20.38
CA ILE A 319 -30.41 -9.30 -20.78
C ILE A 319 -31.59 -9.07 -21.73
N PRO A 320 -32.54 -8.16 -21.43
CA PRO A 320 -33.52 -7.70 -22.41
C PRO A 320 -32.82 -6.87 -23.50
N ILE A 321 -33.22 -7.05 -24.76
CA ILE A 321 -32.66 -6.31 -25.90
C ILE A 321 -32.88 -4.81 -25.69
N GLY A 322 -31.87 -4.09 -25.21
CA GLY A 322 -31.87 -2.62 -25.09
C GLY A 322 -31.52 -2.02 -23.72
N ASP A 323 -31.30 -2.81 -22.66
CA ASP A 323 -31.07 -2.24 -21.31
C ASP A 323 -29.60 -2.20 -20.87
N ASN A 324 -29.18 -1.05 -20.32
CA ASN A 324 -27.86 -0.91 -19.69
C ASN A 324 -27.97 -1.45 -18.26
N ASN A 325 -27.29 -2.57 -17.96
CA ASN A 325 -27.27 -3.21 -16.65
C ASN A 325 -26.42 -2.41 -15.62
N LYS A 326 -26.76 -1.12 -15.43
CA LYS A 326 -25.98 -0.14 -14.67
C LYS A 326 -25.91 -0.48 -13.19
N ASP A 327 -27.03 -0.89 -12.60
CA ASP A 327 -27.09 -1.26 -11.19
C ASP A 327 -26.17 -2.45 -10.91
N PHE A 328 -26.19 -3.46 -11.78
CA PHE A 328 -25.26 -4.59 -11.70
C PHE A 328 -23.79 -4.15 -11.74
N GLN A 329 -23.42 -3.35 -12.74
CA GLN A 329 -22.05 -2.86 -12.90
C GLN A 329 -21.61 -1.99 -11.71
N THR A 330 -22.53 -1.19 -11.17
CA THR A 330 -22.28 -0.31 -10.02
C THR A 330 -22.09 -1.12 -8.72
N VAL A 331 -22.91 -2.16 -8.51
CA VAL A 331 -22.79 -3.06 -7.35
C VAL A 331 -21.47 -3.81 -7.41
N LEU A 332 -21.16 -4.49 -8.51
CA LEU A 332 -19.91 -5.23 -8.63
C LEU A 332 -18.70 -4.32 -8.66
N GLY A 333 -18.78 -3.18 -9.36
CA GLY A 333 -17.77 -2.13 -9.34
C GLY A 333 -17.44 -1.66 -7.94
N THR A 334 -18.46 -1.43 -7.12
CA THR A 334 -18.30 -1.04 -5.72
C THR A 334 -17.66 -2.14 -4.90
N ILE A 335 -18.08 -3.40 -5.04
CA ILE A 335 -17.47 -4.53 -4.33
C ILE A 335 -15.98 -4.66 -4.71
N ILE A 336 -15.66 -4.55 -6.00
CA ILE A 336 -14.30 -4.71 -6.54
C ILE A 336 -13.38 -3.55 -6.13
N PHE A 337 -13.86 -2.30 -6.21
CA PHE A 337 -13.03 -1.11 -6.03
C PHE A 337 -13.14 -0.48 -4.64
N SER A 338 -13.98 -1.02 -3.75
CA SER A 338 -14.02 -0.59 -2.37
C SER A 338 -12.67 -0.80 -1.69
N LYS A 339 -12.21 0.19 -0.91
CA LYS A 339 -10.93 0.10 -0.17
C LYS A 339 -11.05 -0.76 1.09
N GLU A 340 -12.27 -1.00 1.55
CA GLU A 340 -12.66 -1.90 2.62
C GLU A 340 -14.03 -2.50 2.28
N PRO A 341 -14.26 -3.77 2.57
CA PRO A 341 -15.46 -4.45 2.14
C PRO A 341 -16.64 -4.05 3.05
N LEU A 342 -17.82 -3.96 2.45
CA LEU A 342 -19.06 -3.54 3.11
C LEU A 342 -20.05 -4.70 3.17
N ASP A 343 -20.90 -4.74 4.21
CA ASP A 343 -22.01 -5.69 4.28
C ASP A 343 -23.13 -5.33 3.29
N VAL A 344 -24.04 -6.28 3.02
CA VAL A 344 -25.13 -6.12 2.04
C VAL A 344 -26.00 -4.89 2.33
N ALA A 345 -26.34 -4.66 3.60
CA ALA A 345 -27.22 -3.55 4.00
C ALA A 345 -26.51 -2.19 3.86
N SER A 346 -25.24 -2.14 4.24
CA SER A 346 -24.37 -0.98 4.06
C SER A 346 -24.17 -0.66 2.58
N LEU A 347 -23.96 -1.67 1.72
CA LEU A 347 -23.85 -1.49 0.26
C LEU A 347 -25.14 -0.98 -0.37
N ALA A 348 -26.28 -1.58 -0.03
CA ALA A 348 -27.59 -1.14 -0.53
C ALA A 348 -27.84 0.34 -0.18
N THR A 349 -27.56 0.72 1.08
CA THR A 349 -27.71 2.09 1.56
C THR A 349 -26.72 3.06 0.88
N PHE A 350 -25.48 2.62 0.69
CA PHE A 350 -24.40 3.40 0.08
C PHE A 350 -24.66 3.69 -1.40
N LEU A 351 -25.15 2.69 -2.14
CA LEU A 351 -25.49 2.83 -3.57
C LEU A 351 -26.90 3.36 -3.81
N SER A 352 -27.72 3.46 -2.75
CA SER A 352 -29.14 3.81 -2.86
C SER A 352 -29.91 2.87 -3.80
N ILE A 353 -29.58 1.57 -3.75
CA ILE A 353 -30.21 0.49 -4.53
C ILE A 353 -31.22 -0.24 -3.65
N ASP A 354 -32.34 -0.67 -4.24
CA ASP A 354 -33.37 -1.44 -3.54
C ASP A 354 -32.84 -2.79 -3.02
N GLY A 355 -33.31 -3.20 -1.84
CA GLY A 355 -32.91 -4.46 -1.22
C GLY A 355 -33.19 -5.67 -2.11
N SER A 356 -34.30 -5.68 -2.85
CA SER A 356 -34.66 -6.75 -3.78
C SER A 356 -33.70 -6.86 -4.96
N THR A 357 -33.20 -5.74 -5.49
CA THR A 357 -32.16 -5.73 -6.54
C THR A 357 -30.85 -6.30 -6.01
N MET A 358 -30.46 -5.94 -4.79
CA MET A 358 -29.26 -6.49 -4.14
C MET A 358 -29.39 -7.99 -3.89
N GLU A 359 -30.55 -8.45 -3.40
CA GLU A 359 -30.84 -9.88 -3.23
C GLU A 359 -30.83 -10.62 -4.56
N TYR A 360 -31.40 -10.04 -5.61
CA TYR A 360 -31.38 -10.61 -6.96
C TYR A 360 -29.94 -10.81 -7.47
N ILE A 361 -29.06 -9.80 -7.32
CA ILE A 361 -27.65 -9.90 -7.71
C ILE A 361 -26.90 -10.94 -6.85
N CYS A 362 -27.07 -10.91 -5.52
CA CYS A 362 -26.43 -11.88 -4.61
C CYS A 362 -26.89 -13.32 -4.89
N ASN A 363 -28.18 -13.53 -5.19
CA ASN A 363 -28.72 -14.86 -5.48
C ASN A 363 -28.23 -15.38 -6.84
N GLY A 364 -28.23 -14.54 -7.88
CA GLY A 364 -27.73 -14.91 -9.20
C GLY A 364 -26.22 -15.24 -9.19
N LEU A 365 -25.44 -14.56 -8.35
CA LEU A 365 -23.98 -14.75 -8.28
C LEU A 365 -23.53 -15.65 -7.13
N ARG A 366 -24.42 -16.38 -6.46
CA ARG A 366 -24.10 -17.17 -5.25
C ARG A 366 -22.92 -18.16 -5.40
N SER A 367 -22.67 -18.63 -6.63
CA SER A 367 -21.54 -19.50 -6.96
C SER A 367 -20.17 -18.78 -6.88
N VAL A 368 -20.14 -17.48 -7.15
CA VAL A 368 -18.92 -16.64 -7.24
C VAL A 368 -18.87 -15.51 -6.19
N LEU A 369 -19.97 -15.24 -5.51
CA LEU A 369 -20.12 -14.22 -4.47
C LEU A 369 -20.46 -14.86 -3.12
N ASP A 370 -19.93 -14.28 -2.06
CA ASP A 370 -20.30 -14.57 -0.69
C ASP A 370 -21.05 -13.38 -0.10
N CYS A 371 -22.33 -13.58 0.22
CA CYS A 371 -23.19 -12.55 0.83
C CYS A 371 -23.61 -12.94 2.28
N GLY A 372 -22.92 -13.88 2.95
CA GLY A 372 -23.28 -14.35 4.29
C GLY A 372 -23.01 -13.36 5.44
N GLY A 373 -22.33 -12.25 5.15
CA GLY A 373 -22.06 -11.15 6.09
C GLY A 373 -21.52 -9.94 5.34
N ILE A 374 -20.19 -9.81 5.31
CA ILE A 374 -19.50 -8.88 4.41
C ILE A 374 -19.56 -9.44 2.99
N VAL A 375 -19.91 -8.60 2.01
CA VAL A 375 -20.01 -9.03 0.61
C VAL A 375 -18.60 -9.17 0.02
N ARG A 376 -18.31 -10.37 -0.49
CA ARG A 376 -16.98 -10.73 -1.00
C ARG A 376 -17.07 -11.50 -2.30
N ILE A 377 -16.10 -11.27 -3.17
CA ILE A 377 -15.97 -12.08 -4.38
C ILE A 377 -15.11 -13.28 -4.00
N ARG A 378 -15.66 -14.49 -4.16
CA ARG A 378 -14.99 -15.72 -3.71
C ARG A 378 -13.67 -15.97 -4.43
N HIS A 379 -13.58 -15.48 -5.66
CA HIS A 379 -12.55 -15.86 -6.60
C HIS A 379 -12.02 -14.63 -7.33
N GLN A 380 -10.75 -14.29 -7.08
CA GLN A 380 -10.13 -13.15 -7.74
C GLN A 380 -10.08 -13.30 -9.28
N SER A 381 -10.05 -14.53 -9.82
CA SER A 381 -10.20 -14.75 -11.27
C SER A 381 -11.52 -14.23 -11.86
N PHE A 382 -12.58 -14.12 -11.04
CA PHE A 382 -13.84 -13.53 -11.47
C PHE A 382 -13.74 -12.00 -11.56
N VAL A 383 -13.03 -11.37 -10.61
CA VAL A 383 -12.68 -9.94 -10.70
C VAL A 383 -11.87 -9.67 -11.97
N ASP A 384 -10.84 -10.48 -12.22
CA ASP A 384 -9.98 -10.34 -13.40
C ASP A 384 -10.78 -10.47 -14.70
N PHE A 385 -11.74 -11.40 -14.73
CA PHE A 385 -12.69 -11.55 -15.84
C PHE A 385 -13.56 -10.30 -16.04
N LEU A 386 -14.21 -9.78 -14.99
CA LEU A 386 -15.09 -8.60 -15.08
C LEU A 386 -14.37 -7.32 -15.51
N LEU A 387 -13.05 -7.25 -15.34
CA LEU A 387 -12.21 -6.12 -15.76
C LEU A 387 -11.59 -6.32 -17.15
N ASN A 388 -11.72 -7.50 -17.76
CA ASN A 388 -11.12 -7.81 -19.05
C ASN A 388 -12.12 -7.59 -20.21
N PRO A 389 -11.93 -6.57 -21.06
CA PRO A 389 -12.82 -6.28 -22.18
C PRO A 389 -12.76 -7.33 -23.30
N ILE A 390 -11.74 -8.19 -23.32
CA ILE A 390 -11.60 -9.26 -24.32
C ILE A 390 -12.50 -10.45 -23.99
N ASP A 391 -12.56 -10.82 -22.71
CA ASP A 391 -13.24 -12.03 -22.26
C ASP A 391 -14.67 -11.75 -21.75
N CYS A 392 -14.91 -10.59 -21.13
CA CYS A 392 -16.19 -10.27 -20.51
C CYS A 392 -17.19 -9.66 -21.50
N PRO A 393 -18.46 -10.10 -21.52
CA PRO A 393 -19.49 -9.43 -22.29
C PRO A 393 -19.64 -7.97 -21.86
N LEU A 394 -19.74 -7.05 -22.84
CA LEU A 394 -19.77 -5.59 -22.60
C LEU A 394 -20.88 -5.14 -21.63
N SER A 395 -22.00 -5.86 -21.56
CA SER A 395 -23.11 -5.60 -20.64
C SER A 395 -22.74 -5.81 -19.17
N PHE A 396 -21.71 -6.60 -18.88
CA PHE A 396 -21.26 -6.94 -17.53
C PHE A 396 -19.85 -6.40 -17.22
N LEU A 397 -19.16 -5.85 -18.22
CA LEU A 397 -17.84 -5.26 -18.07
C LEU A 397 -17.85 -4.12 -17.04
N VAL A 398 -16.91 -4.19 -16.11
CA VAL A 398 -16.74 -3.20 -15.04
C VAL A 398 -15.57 -2.29 -15.41
N ASP A 399 -15.87 -1.01 -15.67
CA ASP A 399 -14.85 -0.03 -16.02
C ASP A 399 -14.27 0.66 -14.77
N LYS A 400 -12.95 0.58 -14.60
CA LYS A 400 -12.29 1.11 -13.39
C LYS A 400 -12.53 2.62 -13.21
N GLU A 401 -12.37 3.41 -14.27
CA GLU A 401 -12.43 4.87 -14.18
C GLU A 401 -13.85 5.34 -13.84
N ARG A 402 -14.86 4.77 -14.51
CA ARG A 402 -16.27 5.02 -14.27
C ARG A 402 -16.69 4.62 -12.85
N GLU A 403 -16.26 3.46 -12.37
CA GLU A 403 -16.66 3.02 -11.03
C GLU A 403 -15.92 3.78 -9.91
N CYS A 404 -14.65 4.17 -10.09
CA CYS A 404 -13.97 5.07 -9.14
C CYS A 404 -14.67 6.43 -9.04
N ARG A 405 -15.11 6.98 -10.18
CA ARG A 405 -15.95 8.17 -10.24
C ARG A 405 -17.28 7.97 -9.49
N ASN A 406 -18.01 6.89 -9.76
CA ASN A 406 -19.27 6.58 -9.08
C ASN A 406 -19.08 6.43 -7.56
N LEU A 407 -18.00 5.78 -7.13
CA LEU A 407 -17.64 5.63 -5.71
C LEU A 407 -17.36 6.98 -5.05
N ALA A 408 -16.63 7.88 -5.71
CA ALA A 408 -16.39 9.23 -5.20
C ALA A 408 -17.72 9.99 -5.00
N LEU A 409 -18.63 9.92 -5.99
CA LEU A 409 -19.96 10.52 -5.90
C LEU A 409 -20.80 9.89 -4.79
N CYS A 410 -20.82 8.56 -4.66
CA CYS A 410 -21.55 7.87 -3.60
C CYS A 410 -21.03 8.26 -2.21
N CYS A 411 -19.70 8.40 -2.04
CA CYS A 411 -19.12 8.89 -0.79
C CYS A 411 -19.58 10.32 -0.47
N LEU A 412 -19.49 11.24 -1.45
CA LEU A 412 -19.91 12.63 -1.28
C LEU A 412 -21.41 12.73 -1.02
N ALA A 413 -22.24 11.94 -1.68
CA ALA A 413 -23.68 11.88 -1.47
C ALA A 413 -24.05 11.30 -0.09
N THR A 414 -23.36 10.26 0.35
CA THR A 414 -23.52 9.69 1.70
C THR A 414 -23.16 10.72 2.76
N MET A 415 -22.04 11.42 2.59
CA MET A 415 -21.67 12.52 3.47
C MET A 415 -22.71 13.64 3.45
N LYS A 416 -23.23 14.03 2.27
CA LYS A 416 -24.32 15.01 2.12
C LYS A 416 -25.59 14.64 2.90
N ARG A 417 -25.92 13.35 2.94
CA ARG A 417 -27.12 12.84 3.62
C ARG A 417 -26.96 12.74 5.14
N HIS A 418 -25.79 12.34 5.62
CA HIS A 418 -25.61 11.93 7.02
C HIS A 418 -24.77 12.89 7.87
N LEU A 419 -23.87 13.69 7.29
CA LEU A 419 -23.08 14.65 8.08
C LEU A 419 -23.98 15.74 8.64
N ARG A 420 -23.90 15.94 9.96
CA ARG A 420 -24.58 17.01 10.68
C ARG A 420 -23.72 17.50 11.83
N PHE A 421 -23.97 18.73 12.26
CA PHE A 421 -23.37 19.30 13.46
C PHE A 421 -23.71 18.45 14.69
N ASN A 422 -22.71 18.18 15.54
CA ASN A 422 -22.86 17.44 16.79
C ASN A 422 -23.48 16.05 16.57
N ILE A 423 -22.94 15.28 15.61
CA ILE A 423 -23.50 14.01 15.14
C ILE A 423 -23.69 12.99 16.26
N CYS A 424 -22.79 13.00 17.25
CA CYS A 424 -22.84 12.16 18.45
C CYS A 424 -23.38 12.90 19.68
N ASP A 425 -24.14 13.99 19.54
CA ASP A 425 -24.84 14.68 20.63
C ASP A 425 -23.98 14.89 21.90
N LEU A 426 -22.73 15.34 21.71
CA LEU A 426 -21.80 15.58 22.80
C LEU A 426 -22.35 16.69 23.71
N LYS A 427 -22.51 16.38 25.00
CA LYS A 427 -23.17 17.28 25.96
C LYS A 427 -22.31 18.47 26.39
N SER A 428 -20.99 18.37 26.24
CA SER A 428 -20.06 19.40 26.71
C SER A 428 -18.77 19.37 25.91
N SER A 429 -18.17 20.56 25.75
CA SER A 429 -16.83 20.77 25.20
C SER A 429 -15.70 20.70 26.24
N TYR A 430 -16.05 20.58 27.53
CA TYR A 430 -15.08 20.55 28.64
C TYR A 430 -14.36 19.20 28.75
N ALA A 431 -15.07 18.10 28.50
CA ALA A 431 -14.48 16.77 28.53
C ALA A 431 -13.66 16.50 27.26
N ARG A 432 -12.55 15.75 27.40
CA ARG A 432 -11.87 15.16 26.25
C ARG A 432 -12.71 14.00 25.71
N ASN A 433 -12.57 13.69 24.43
CA ASN A 433 -13.28 12.59 23.79
C ASN A 433 -13.10 11.26 24.55
N GLN A 434 -11.90 11.00 25.08
CA GLN A 434 -11.59 9.80 25.87
C GLN A 434 -12.31 9.75 27.24
N ASP A 435 -12.70 10.90 27.79
CA ASP A 435 -13.32 11.02 29.11
C ASP A 435 -14.86 11.05 29.01
N VAL A 436 -15.42 11.07 27.78
CA VAL A 436 -16.87 11.02 27.55
C VAL A 436 -17.39 9.60 27.77
N PRO A 437 -18.29 9.36 28.74
CA PRO A 437 -18.81 8.03 29.02
C PRO A 437 -19.54 7.44 27.82
N ASN A 438 -19.27 6.16 27.51
CA ASN A 438 -19.91 5.40 26.42
C ASN A 438 -19.77 6.00 25.01
N LEU A 439 -18.80 6.89 24.77
CA LEU A 439 -18.63 7.55 23.47
C LEU A 439 -18.45 6.55 22.33
N ALA A 440 -17.67 5.47 22.52
CA ALA A 440 -17.45 4.46 21.50
C ALA A 440 -18.77 3.79 21.03
N GLN A 441 -19.68 3.51 21.97
CA GLN A 441 -20.99 2.95 21.65
C GLN A 441 -21.88 3.97 20.93
N GLN A 442 -21.79 5.24 21.30
CA GLN A 442 -22.53 6.32 20.66
C GLN A 442 -22.04 6.56 19.23
N VAL A 443 -20.73 6.56 19.02
CA VAL A 443 -20.10 6.61 17.69
C VAL A 443 -20.61 5.48 16.80
N GLY A 444 -20.64 4.24 17.30
CA GLY A 444 -21.16 3.10 16.53
C GLY A 444 -22.66 3.19 16.17
N LYS A 445 -23.46 3.97 16.93
CA LYS A 445 -24.88 4.22 16.63
C LYS A 445 -25.10 5.39 15.68
N CYS A 446 -24.32 6.46 15.83
CA CYS A 446 -24.50 7.71 15.11
C CYS A 446 -23.73 7.75 13.77
N ILE A 447 -22.66 6.96 13.63
CA ILE A 447 -21.79 6.93 12.46
C ILE A 447 -21.87 5.54 11.83
N PRO A 448 -22.80 5.30 10.88
CA PRO A 448 -22.92 4.01 10.20
C PRO A 448 -21.66 3.68 9.39
N LEU A 449 -21.46 2.40 9.08
CA LEU A 449 -20.29 1.91 8.34
C LEU A 449 -20.10 2.63 7.00
N CYS A 450 -21.17 2.87 6.24
CA CYS A 450 -21.11 3.61 4.98
C CYS A 450 -20.62 5.06 5.15
N LEU A 451 -20.98 5.74 6.25
CA LEU A 451 -20.49 7.10 6.54
C LEU A 451 -19.03 7.08 6.97
N SER A 452 -18.64 6.14 7.82
CA SER A 452 -17.24 5.94 8.23
C SER A 452 -16.35 5.67 7.01
N TYR A 453 -16.78 4.77 6.12
CA TYR A 453 -16.11 4.49 4.86
C TYR A 453 -16.01 5.73 3.97
N SER A 454 -17.14 6.40 3.73
CA SER A 454 -17.20 7.60 2.88
C SER A 454 -16.26 8.70 3.39
N SER A 455 -16.24 8.93 4.70
CA SER A 455 -15.44 9.98 5.33
C SER A 455 -13.92 9.71 5.25
N ARG A 456 -13.50 8.44 5.16
CA ARG A 456 -12.09 8.03 5.06
C ARG A 456 -11.57 7.91 3.63
N TYR A 457 -12.43 7.55 2.66
CA TYR A 457 -11.98 7.12 1.33
C TYR A 457 -12.48 7.97 0.15
N TRP A 458 -13.33 8.99 0.36
CA TRP A 458 -13.82 9.83 -0.74
C TRP A 458 -12.68 10.44 -1.57
N ALA A 459 -11.61 10.91 -0.92
CA ALA A 459 -10.49 11.56 -1.60
C ALA A 459 -9.59 10.60 -2.37
N SER A 460 -9.48 9.33 -1.93
CA SER A 460 -8.75 8.31 -2.68
C SER A 460 -9.47 7.91 -3.96
N HIS A 461 -10.80 7.75 -3.90
CA HIS A 461 -11.61 7.49 -5.09
C HIS A 461 -11.60 8.68 -6.04
N LEU A 462 -11.65 9.90 -5.49
CA LEU A 462 -11.55 11.12 -6.27
C LEU A 462 -10.23 11.23 -7.04
N ALA A 463 -9.11 10.84 -6.43
CA ALA A 463 -7.80 10.90 -7.08
C ALA A 463 -7.69 9.99 -8.32
N GLU A 464 -8.51 8.93 -8.39
CA GLU A 464 -8.60 8.00 -9.52
C GLU A 464 -9.74 8.34 -10.49
N ALA A 465 -10.62 9.29 -10.15
CA ALA A 465 -11.78 9.67 -10.94
C ALA A 465 -11.46 10.75 -11.99
N SER A 466 -12.14 10.67 -13.14
CA SER A 466 -12.10 11.71 -14.17
C SER A 466 -12.72 13.03 -13.71
N SER A 467 -12.27 14.11 -14.31
CA SER A 467 -12.79 15.45 -14.05
C SER A 467 -14.11 15.67 -14.79
N ASP A 468 -15.20 15.87 -14.05
CA ASP A 468 -16.47 16.33 -14.61
C ASP A 468 -17.21 17.31 -13.70
N ASN A 469 -18.26 17.93 -14.25
CA ASN A 469 -19.04 18.97 -13.58
C ASN A 469 -19.89 18.44 -12.42
N GLU A 470 -20.30 17.17 -12.44
CA GLU A 470 -21.13 16.57 -11.40
C GLU A 470 -20.30 16.30 -10.13
N VAL A 471 -19.12 15.70 -10.32
CA VAL A 471 -18.11 15.48 -9.28
C VAL A 471 -17.69 16.83 -8.69
N TYR A 472 -17.38 17.81 -9.53
CA TYR A 472 -17.04 19.16 -9.06
C TYR A 472 -18.19 19.80 -8.26
N GLY A 473 -19.44 19.69 -8.71
CA GLY A 473 -20.61 20.19 -7.98
C GLY A 473 -20.74 19.58 -6.58
N SER A 474 -20.47 18.27 -6.45
CA SER A 474 -20.49 17.55 -5.17
C SER A 474 -19.33 17.96 -4.25
N ILE A 475 -18.14 18.15 -4.81
CA ILE A 475 -16.96 18.64 -4.08
C ILE A 475 -17.18 20.08 -3.59
N LYS A 476 -17.72 20.94 -4.46
CA LYS A 476 -18.05 22.32 -4.10
C LYS A 476 -19.05 22.35 -2.94
N TYR A 477 -20.08 21.50 -2.99
CA TYR A 477 -21.02 21.36 -1.87
C TYR A 477 -20.32 20.94 -0.57
N PHE A 478 -19.44 19.94 -0.64
CA PHE A 478 -18.63 19.50 0.51
C PHE A 478 -17.81 20.66 1.10
N MET A 479 -17.07 21.39 0.26
CA MET A 479 -16.25 22.53 0.69
C MET A 479 -17.09 23.65 1.29
N ASP A 480 -18.24 23.95 0.69
CA ASP A 480 -19.08 25.07 1.09
C ASP A 480 -19.90 24.76 2.37
N HIS A 481 -20.24 23.49 2.65
CA HIS A 481 -21.22 23.16 3.70
C HIS A 481 -20.79 22.08 4.71
N GLN A 482 -19.85 21.20 4.39
CA GLN A 482 -19.65 19.95 5.13
C GLN A 482 -18.28 19.78 5.76
N PHE A 483 -17.31 20.66 5.46
CA PHE A 483 -15.93 20.51 5.93
C PHE A 483 -15.83 20.35 7.45
N LEU A 484 -16.53 21.18 8.24
CA LEU A 484 -16.44 21.11 9.71
C LEU A 484 -17.12 19.86 10.28
N SER A 485 -18.27 19.44 9.75
CA SER A 485 -18.96 18.22 10.19
C SER A 485 -18.23 16.95 9.75
N TRP A 486 -17.50 17.00 8.63
CA TRP A 486 -16.57 15.94 8.22
C TRP A 486 -15.40 15.82 9.20
N LEU A 487 -14.79 16.94 9.64
CA LEU A 487 -13.75 16.91 10.68
C LEU A 487 -14.26 16.31 11.99
N GLU A 488 -15.54 16.55 12.33
CA GLU A 488 -16.16 15.95 13.50
C GLU A 488 -16.20 14.42 13.41
N VAL A 489 -16.65 13.86 12.28
CA VAL A 489 -16.65 12.41 12.06
C VAL A 489 -15.22 11.85 12.10
N ILE A 490 -14.27 12.46 11.39
CA ILE A 490 -12.87 12.01 11.33
C ILE A 490 -12.21 12.03 12.72
N SER A 491 -12.51 13.04 13.54
CA SER A 491 -12.08 13.12 14.93
C SER A 491 -12.64 11.98 15.78
N LEU A 492 -13.95 11.74 15.71
CA LEU A 492 -14.65 10.75 16.52
C LEU A 492 -14.27 9.30 16.18
N ILE A 493 -13.98 9.02 14.91
CA ILE A 493 -13.44 7.71 14.49
C ILE A 493 -11.91 7.59 14.68
N LYS A 494 -11.27 8.61 15.27
CA LYS A 494 -9.83 8.66 15.59
C LYS A 494 -8.90 8.56 14.38
N GLN A 495 -9.26 9.21 13.27
CA GLN A 495 -8.52 9.17 12.00
C GLN A 495 -8.05 10.57 11.55
N MET A 496 -7.73 11.49 12.49
CA MET A 496 -7.31 12.86 12.13
C MET A 496 -6.02 12.91 11.28
N ASN A 497 -5.17 11.88 11.37
CA ASN A 497 -3.93 11.74 10.63
C ASN A 497 -4.13 11.68 9.10
N ILE A 498 -5.28 11.21 8.60
CA ILE A 498 -5.51 11.15 7.15
C ILE A 498 -6.06 12.47 6.57
N GLY A 499 -6.57 13.38 7.40
CA GLY A 499 -7.32 14.57 6.97
C GLY A 499 -6.53 15.50 6.03
N SER A 500 -5.28 15.82 6.36
CA SER A 500 -4.43 16.66 5.49
C SER A 500 -4.16 16.00 4.14
N SER A 501 -3.84 14.69 4.16
CA SER A 501 -3.56 13.94 2.93
C SER A 501 -4.76 13.88 1.97
N MET A 502 -5.98 13.81 2.51
CA MET A 502 -7.22 13.83 1.74
C MET A 502 -7.46 15.20 1.09
N LEU A 503 -7.24 16.29 1.83
CA LEU A 503 -7.36 17.65 1.29
C LEU A 503 -6.29 17.96 0.25
N HIS A 504 -5.08 17.42 0.43
CA HIS A 504 -4.04 17.49 -0.59
C HIS A 504 -4.44 16.77 -1.89
N SER A 505 -5.03 15.56 -1.78
CA SER A 505 -5.57 14.86 -2.94
C SER A 505 -6.68 15.65 -3.64
N LEU A 506 -7.56 16.31 -2.88
CA LEU A 506 -8.56 17.23 -3.41
C LEU A 506 -7.92 18.40 -4.16
N MET A 507 -6.91 19.06 -3.59
CA MET A 507 -6.20 20.16 -4.26
C MET A 507 -5.55 19.72 -5.57
N ASN A 508 -4.90 18.56 -5.57
CA ASN A 508 -4.30 18.01 -6.79
C ASN A 508 -5.36 17.72 -7.86
N TRP A 509 -6.53 17.21 -7.48
CA TRP A 509 -7.63 16.99 -8.40
C TRP A 509 -8.20 18.31 -8.95
N LEU A 510 -8.40 19.33 -8.11
CA LEU A 510 -8.88 20.66 -8.52
C LEU A 510 -7.92 21.32 -9.51
N ARG A 511 -6.60 21.29 -9.23
CA ARG A 511 -5.57 21.83 -10.12
C ARG A 511 -5.54 21.12 -11.47
N LYS A 512 -5.60 19.79 -11.47
CA LYS A 512 -5.67 18.99 -12.71
C LYS A 512 -6.91 19.33 -13.53
N SER A 513 -8.01 19.68 -12.87
CA SER A 513 -9.28 20.04 -13.49
C SER A 513 -9.42 21.54 -13.82
N ASN A 514 -8.36 22.34 -13.63
CA ASN A 514 -8.36 23.80 -13.80
C ASN A 514 -9.42 24.54 -12.95
N HIS A 515 -9.69 24.04 -11.73
CA HIS A 515 -10.56 24.69 -10.75
C HIS A 515 -9.75 25.39 -9.65
N ASP A 516 -10.36 26.38 -9.00
CA ASP A 516 -9.75 27.09 -7.87
C ASP A 516 -9.59 26.17 -6.65
N ASP A 517 -8.37 26.07 -6.14
CA ASP A 517 -8.02 25.28 -4.96
C ASP A 517 -7.83 26.14 -3.70
N SER A 518 -8.11 27.45 -3.76
CA SER A 518 -7.85 28.40 -2.66
C SER A 518 -8.54 28.01 -1.35
N LEU A 519 -9.82 27.62 -1.40
CA LEU A 519 -10.58 27.19 -0.22
C LEU A 519 -10.08 25.85 0.31
N ALA A 520 -9.75 24.89 -0.56
CA ALA A 520 -9.18 23.60 -0.17
C ALA A 520 -7.81 23.77 0.50
N ALA A 521 -6.97 24.68 -0.01
CA ALA A 521 -5.69 25.02 0.60
C ALA A 521 -5.86 25.67 1.99
N ASP A 522 -6.89 26.51 2.15
CA ASP A 522 -7.24 27.11 3.44
C ASP A 522 -7.75 26.05 4.44
N MET A 523 -8.58 25.11 3.99
CA MET A 523 -9.02 23.94 4.75
C MET A 523 -7.85 23.08 5.20
N GLN A 524 -6.88 22.81 4.32
CA GLN A 524 -5.71 22.01 4.67
C GLN A 524 -4.91 22.68 5.80
N LYS A 525 -4.68 24.00 5.69
CA LYS A 525 -4.00 24.78 6.74
C LYS A 525 -4.78 24.77 8.05
N PHE A 526 -6.11 24.85 7.98
CA PHE A 526 -6.97 24.72 9.16
C PHE A 526 -6.77 23.38 9.88
N VAL A 527 -6.72 22.27 9.12
CA VAL A 527 -6.46 20.95 9.67
C VAL A 527 -5.07 20.88 10.29
N ILE A 528 -4.03 21.33 9.58
CA ILE A 528 -2.64 21.34 10.10
C ILE A 528 -2.56 22.11 11.43
N ALA A 529 -3.19 23.28 11.53
CA ALA A 529 -3.09 24.12 12.72
C ALA A 529 -3.85 23.54 13.93
N PHE A 530 -4.96 22.84 13.72
CA PHE A 530 -5.89 22.48 14.80
C PHE A 530 -6.13 20.98 14.99
N ALA A 531 -5.58 20.09 14.15
CA ALA A 531 -5.83 18.65 14.24
C ALA A 531 -5.52 18.05 15.62
N GLY A 532 -4.44 18.51 16.28
CA GLY A 532 -4.06 18.03 17.61
C GLY A 532 -5.05 18.41 18.71
N VAL A 533 -5.75 19.54 18.58
CA VAL A 533 -6.81 19.96 19.52
C VAL A 533 -8.11 19.21 19.19
N ILE A 534 -8.46 19.14 17.92
CA ILE A 534 -9.67 18.49 17.41
C ILE A 534 -9.68 16.99 17.74
N SER A 535 -8.52 16.32 17.72
CA SER A 535 -8.41 14.90 18.08
C SER A 535 -8.68 14.64 19.57
N GLN A 536 -8.37 15.61 20.44
CA GLN A 536 -8.59 15.50 21.89
C GLN A 536 -10.02 15.83 22.29
N SER A 537 -10.64 16.84 21.67
CA SER A 537 -12.03 17.26 21.97
C SER A 537 -12.71 17.79 20.72
N THR A 538 -13.64 17.01 20.16
CA THR A 538 -14.29 17.31 18.88
C THR A 538 -15.06 18.64 18.86
N PRO A 539 -15.78 19.06 19.93
CA PRO A 539 -16.48 20.35 19.94
C PRO A 539 -15.58 21.57 19.71
N HIS A 540 -14.26 21.45 19.96
CA HIS A 540 -13.29 22.52 19.75
C HIS A 540 -13.09 22.90 18.28
N ILE A 541 -13.63 22.14 17.33
CA ILE A 541 -13.80 22.58 15.93
C ILE A 541 -14.55 23.92 15.88
N TYR A 542 -15.67 24.01 16.60
CA TYR A 542 -16.61 25.13 16.51
C TYR A 542 -16.33 26.24 17.52
N ILE A 543 -15.86 25.88 18.70
CA ILE A 543 -15.59 26.85 19.76
C ILE A 543 -14.16 27.39 19.71
N THR A 544 -13.16 26.65 19.22
CA THR A 544 -11.76 27.11 19.26
C THR A 544 -11.19 27.29 17.87
N ALA A 545 -11.16 26.23 17.06
CA ALA A 545 -10.51 26.26 15.76
C ALA A 545 -11.14 27.28 14.80
N LEU A 546 -12.48 27.28 14.68
CA LEU A 546 -13.19 28.21 13.78
C LEU A 546 -13.04 29.70 14.20
N PRO A 547 -13.23 30.10 15.48
CA PRO A 547 -13.06 31.51 15.88
C PRO A 547 -11.64 32.05 15.80
N PHE A 548 -10.63 31.19 15.95
CA PHE A 548 -9.22 31.55 15.85
C PHE A 548 -8.66 31.42 14.43
N ALA A 549 -9.41 30.85 13.48
CA ALA A 549 -9.01 30.84 12.07
C ALA A 549 -8.96 32.27 11.49
N PRO A 550 -8.06 32.55 10.53
CA PRO A 550 -7.93 33.90 9.99
C PRO A 550 -9.22 34.39 9.32
N ARG A 551 -9.75 35.54 9.75
CA ARG A 551 -11.11 35.98 9.37
C ARG A 551 -11.29 36.33 7.90
N CYS A 552 -10.22 36.76 7.23
CA CYS A 552 -10.28 37.14 5.83
C CYS A 552 -10.11 35.97 4.85
N LEU A 553 -9.85 34.76 5.37
CA LEU A 553 -9.67 33.55 4.56
C LEU A 553 -10.97 32.77 4.38
N GLY A 554 -10.94 31.80 3.46
CA GLY A 554 -12.11 31.11 2.93
C GLY A 554 -12.92 30.35 3.98
N VAL A 555 -12.27 29.56 4.85
CA VAL A 555 -12.94 28.76 5.89
C VAL A 555 -13.72 29.65 6.85
N SER A 556 -13.10 30.72 7.36
CA SER A 556 -13.77 31.65 8.27
C SER A 556 -14.93 32.37 7.59
N LYS A 557 -14.71 32.88 6.36
CA LYS A 557 -15.76 33.55 5.57
C LYS A 557 -16.95 32.63 5.30
N GLN A 558 -16.68 31.36 5.04
CA GLN A 558 -17.69 30.37 4.68
C GLN A 558 -18.48 29.88 5.90
N TYR A 559 -17.81 29.57 7.02
CA TYR A 559 -18.44 28.83 8.11
C TYR A 559 -18.83 29.67 9.32
N LEU A 560 -18.18 30.82 9.57
CA LEU A 560 -18.41 31.58 10.81
C LEU A 560 -19.85 32.13 10.90
N GLY A 561 -20.47 32.43 9.76
CA GLY A 561 -21.88 32.84 9.68
C GLY A 561 -22.88 31.75 10.08
N HIS A 562 -22.51 30.47 9.99
CA HIS A 562 -23.38 29.35 10.36
C HIS A 562 -23.44 29.11 11.89
N TYR A 563 -22.49 29.67 12.65
CA TYR A 563 -22.35 29.44 14.09
C TYR A 563 -22.32 30.76 14.89
N PRO A 564 -23.45 31.49 14.97
CA PRO A 564 -23.50 32.83 15.56
C PRO A 564 -23.26 32.86 17.07
N GLN A 565 -23.38 31.72 17.76
CA GLN A 565 -23.16 31.60 19.21
C GLN A 565 -21.71 31.26 19.59
N THR A 566 -20.76 31.41 18.65
CA THR A 566 -19.33 31.26 18.95
C THR A 566 -18.72 32.57 19.46
N PHE A 567 -17.61 32.50 20.20
CA PHE A 567 -16.98 33.73 20.70
C PHE A 567 -16.24 34.47 19.58
N VAL A 568 -16.09 35.78 19.75
CA VAL A 568 -15.48 36.67 18.75
C VAL A 568 -14.17 37.21 19.32
N VAL A 569 -13.04 36.85 18.71
CA VAL A 569 -11.74 37.48 18.98
C VAL A 569 -11.85 38.99 18.68
N ARG A 570 -11.71 39.85 19.71
CA ARG A 570 -11.82 41.32 19.58
C ARG A 570 -10.49 41.97 19.21
N SER A 571 -9.37 41.40 19.64
CA SER A 571 -8.01 41.89 19.40
C SER A 571 -7.01 40.73 19.37
N GLY A 572 -5.92 40.86 18.59
CA GLY A 572 -4.83 39.88 18.57
C GLY A 572 -5.08 38.60 17.76
N GLY A 573 -6.10 38.57 16.90
CA GLY A 573 -6.38 37.45 16.00
C GLY A 573 -5.47 37.40 14.77
N TYR A 574 -5.53 36.30 14.02
CA TYR A 574 -4.74 36.11 12.81
C TYR A 574 -5.39 36.76 11.58
N ASN A 575 -4.61 37.53 10.82
CA ASN A 575 -5.01 38.04 9.49
C ASN A 575 -4.55 37.11 8.36
N SER A 576 -3.62 36.21 8.64
CA SER A 576 -3.21 35.12 7.76
C SER A 576 -2.79 33.97 8.64
N TRP A 577 -2.75 32.75 8.09
CA TRP A 577 -2.11 31.66 8.82
C TRP A 577 -0.69 32.05 9.21
N PRO A 578 -0.22 31.67 10.41
CA PRO A 578 1.16 31.92 10.82
C PRO A 578 2.15 31.47 9.74
N SER A 579 3.15 32.30 9.45
CA SER A 579 4.19 31.97 8.47
C SER A 579 4.98 30.72 8.87
N ILE A 580 5.08 30.46 10.16
CA ILE A 580 5.61 29.22 10.72
C ILE A 580 4.43 28.26 10.87
N GLN A 581 4.36 27.27 9.99
CA GLN A 581 3.32 26.24 10.03
C GLN A 581 3.72 25.08 10.96
N ASN A 582 4.99 24.69 10.92
CA ASN A 582 5.55 23.62 11.75
C ASN A 582 6.98 23.96 12.18
N ILE A 583 7.40 23.42 13.32
CA ILE A 583 8.77 23.52 13.82
C ILE A 583 9.34 22.10 13.93
N CYS A 584 10.23 21.74 13.00
CA CYS A 584 10.89 20.44 13.00
C CYS A 584 12.09 20.48 13.96
N THR A 585 11.97 19.90 15.15
CA THR A 585 13.06 19.82 16.13
C THR A 585 13.70 18.44 16.15
N GLY A 586 15.03 18.36 16.03
CA GLY A 586 15.74 17.09 16.24
C GLY A 586 17.21 17.06 15.85
N HIS A 587 17.66 17.99 14.99
CA HIS A 587 19.10 18.21 14.78
C HIS A 587 19.71 18.90 16.01
N LYS A 588 20.90 18.45 16.43
CA LYS A 588 21.66 19.03 17.55
C LYS A 588 22.69 20.07 17.12
N GLY A 589 22.81 20.33 15.81
CA GLY A 589 23.74 21.28 15.21
C GLY A 589 23.07 22.06 14.09
N SER A 590 23.86 22.92 13.42
CA SER A 590 23.37 23.78 12.34
C SER A 590 22.85 22.95 11.16
N VAL A 591 21.67 23.28 10.65
CA VAL A 591 21.14 22.71 9.41
C VAL A 591 21.74 23.48 8.24
N LEU A 592 22.46 22.79 7.35
CA LEU A 592 23.17 23.43 6.23
C LEU A 592 22.30 23.51 4.98
N LEU A 593 21.52 22.47 4.71
CA LEU A 593 20.60 22.43 3.58
C LEU A 593 19.33 21.64 3.88
N VAL A 594 18.27 22.03 3.16
CA VAL A 594 16.96 21.40 3.17
C VAL A 594 16.44 21.24 1.74
N ALA A 595 15.64 20.20 1.51
CA ALA A 595 14.95 20.00 0.25
C ALA A 595 13.56 19.41 0.50
N ILE A 596 12.60 19.74 -0.36
CA ILE A 596 11.23 19.24 -0.30
C ILE A 596 11.10 18.08 -1.30
N SER A 597 10.35 17.05 -0.95
CA SER A 597 10.05 15.93 -1.85
C SER A 597 9.15 16.38 -3.01
N PRO A 598 9.20 15.73 -4.18
CA PRO A 598 8.39 16.12 -5.34
C PRO A 598 6.87 16.09 -5.10
N ASP A 599 6.40 15.22 -4.19
CA ASP A 599 5.00 15.14 -3.76
C ASP A 599 4.61 16.22 -2.73
N GLY A 600 5.58 17.02 -2.27
CA GLY A 600 5.38 18.06 -1.27
C GLY A 600 5.06 17.54 0.14
N ARG A 601 5.21 16.25 0.42
CA ARG A 601 4.82 15.66 1.71
C ARG A 601 5.95 15.58 2.72
N ARG A 602 7.20 15.63 2.26
CA ARG A 602 8.39 15.38 3.09
C ARG A 602 9.44 16.45 2.89
N ILE A 603 10.19 16.72 3.95
CA ILE A 603 11.34 17.61 3.94
C ILE A 603 12.56 16.78 4.31
N VAL A 604 13.65 16.83 3.55
CA VAL A 604 14.93 16.26 3.95
C VAL A 604 15.89 17.37 4.38
N SER A 605 16.72 17.09 5.36
CA SER A 605 17.67 18.05 5.95
C SER A 605 19.01 17.38 6.24
N GLY A 606 20.09 18.10 5.96
CA GLY A 606 21.46 17.70 6.28
C GLY A 606 22.06 18.66 7.30
N ALA A 607 22.72 18.12 8.33
CA ALA A 607 23.25 18.91 9.44
C ALA A 607 24.78 18.86 9.57
N GLU A 608 25.29 19.91 10.19
CA GLU A 608 26.60 20.02 10.82
C GLU A 608 26.51 19.63 12.31
N ASP A 609 25.83 18.52 12.62
CA ASP A 609 25.84 17.99 13.99
C ASP A 609 27.06 17.07 14.19
N LEU A 610 27.47 16.88 15.45
CA LEU A 610 28.52 15.90 15.83
C LEU A 610 28.22 14.48 15.28
N HIS A 611 26.93 14.19 15.08
CA HIS A 611 26.40 12.93 14.60
C HIS A 611 26.28 12.81 13.06
N ARG A 612 26.51 13.91 12.32
CA ARG A 612 26.64 14.00 10.85
C ARG A 612 25.44 13.39 10.11
N THR A 613 24.24 13.80 10.49
CA THR A 613 23.00 13.10 10.17
C THR A 613 22.21 13.72 9.01
N VAL A 614 21.50 12.87 8.28
CA VAL A 614 20.40 13.28 7.39
C VAL A 614 19.08 12.90 8.06
N ARG A 615 18.09 13.79 8.04
CA ARG A 615 16.74 13.53 8.58
C ARG A 615 15.68 13.91 7.57
N VAL A 616 14.60 13.14 7.53
CA VAL A 616 13.38 13.43 6.79
C VAL A 616 12.25 13.71 7.76
N TRP A 617 11.48 14.74 7.47
CA TRP A 617 10.36 15.23 8.25
C TRP A 617 9.09 15.14 7.43
N ASP A 618 7.98 14.98 8.12
CA ASP A 618 6.66 15.12 7.55
C ASP A 618 6.31 16.62 7.44
N MET A 619 5.83 17.06 6.27
CA MET A 619 5.53 18.47 6.05
C MET A 619 4.37 18.96 6.91
N ASP A 620 3.39 18.10 7.17
CA ASP A 620 2.12 18.46 7.80
C ASP A 620 2.17 18.41 9.33
N THR A 621 2.95 17.50 9.90
CA THR A 621 3.09 17.31 11.35
C THR A 621 4.40 17.86 11.92
N GLY A 622 5.43 18.05 11.09
CA GLY A 622 6.77 18.39 11.54
C GLY A 622 7.49 17.27 12.29
N GLU A 623 6.90 16.07 12.35
CA GLU A 623 7.51 14.90 12.98
C GLU A 623 8.62 14.30 12.10
N THR A 624 9.60 13.64 12.72
CA THR A 624 10.63 12.91 11.97
C THR A 624 10.02 11.66 11.34
N VAL A 625 9.96 11.63 10.01
CA VAL A 625 9.51 10.46 9.23
C VAL A 625 10.63 9.45 9.08
N LEU A 626 11.87 9.93 8.93
CA LEU A 626 13.01 9.07 8.66
C LEU A 626 14.31 9.66 9.22
N GLY A 627 15.14 8.79 9.78
CA GLY A 627 16.44 9.14 10.34
C GLY A 627 16.44 9.34 11.86
N PRO A 628 17.60 9.68 12.45
CA PRO A 628 18.82 10.11 11.78
C PRO A 628 19.49 9.02 10.92
N LEU A 629 19.76 9.34 9.65
CA LEU A 629 20.53 8.49 8.75
C LEU A 629 22.02 8.70 9.03
N HIS A 630 22.70 7.61 9.39
CA HIS A 630 24.11 7.61 9.73
C HIS A 630 24.94 7.00 8.61
N GLY A 631 26.06 7.64 8.27
CA GLY A 631 27.04 7.08 7.34
C GLY A 631 28.11 8.07 6.90
N HIS A 632 27.83 9.37 6.87
CA HIS A 632 28.88 10.35 6.60
C HIS A 632 29.81 10.54 7.80
N SER A 633 31.10 10.64 7.53
CA SER A 633 32.10 10.89 8.59
C SER A 633 32.38 12.38 8.78
N HIS A 634 31.71 13.27 8.05
CA HIS A 634 31.78 14.73 8.23
C HIS A 634 30.44 15.38 7.86
N SER A 635 30.28 16.66 8.16
CA SER A 635 29.13 17.52 7.84
C SER A 635 28.53 17.24 6.47
N VAL A 636 27.20 17.15 6.41
CA VAL A 636 26.45 16.97 5.16
C VAL A 636 26.16 18.34 4.56
N SER A 637 26.88 18.67 3.50
CA SER A 637 26.86 19.97 2.84
C SER A 637 25.81 20.08 1.74
N SER A 638 25.24 18.97 1.27
CA SER A 638 24.18 18.94 0.26
C SER A 638 23.23 17.77 0.50
N VAL A 639 21.92 17.99 0.36
CA VAL A 639 20.92 16.93 0.42
C VAL A 639 19.74 17.25 -0.50
N LEU A 640 19.25 16.25 -1.25
CA LEU A 640 18.14 16.41 -2.21
C LEU A 640 17.33 15.12 -2.34
N PHE A 641 16.07 15.23 -2.73
CA PHE A 641 15.28 14.10 -3.24
C PHE A 641 15.54 13.88 -4.73
N SER A 642 15.37 12.64 -5.19
CA SER A 642 15.24 12.31 -6.60
C SER A 642 13.93 12.88 -7.18
N PRO A 643 13.82 13.09 -8.51
CA PRO A 643 12.62 13.64 -9.13
C PRO A 643 11.35 12.82 -8.94
N ASP A 644 11.47 11.52 -8.72
CA ASP A 644 10.37 10.60 -8.39
C ASP A 644 10.11 10.48 -6.88
N GLY A 645 10.93 11.13 -6.05
CA GLY A 645 10.82 11.11 -4.58
C GLY A 645 11.23 9.80 -3.92
N SER A 646 11.74 8.82 -4.68
CA SER A 646 12.08 7.49 -4.17
C SER A 646 13.44 7.41 -3.49
N ARG A 647 14.34 8.34 -3.78
CA ARG A 647 15.72 8.37 -3.25
C ARG A 647 16.08 9.72 -2.67
N ILE A 648 17.02 9.72 -1.74
CA ILE A 648 17.67 10.90 -1.18
C ILE A 648 19.16 10.82 -1.53
N VAL A 649 19.76 11.89 -2.02
CA VAL A 649 21.22 11.97 -2.19
C VAL A 649 21.81 12.93 -1.18
N SER A 650 22.96 12.58 -0.62
CA SER A 650 23.72 13.44 0.29
C SER A 650 25.18 13.56 -0.11
N GLY A 651 25.69 14.79 -0.09
CA GLY A 651 27.10 15.13 -0.31
C GLY A 651 27.71 15.67 0.97
N SER A 652 28.96 15.28 1.25
CA SER A 652 29.60 15.60 2.53
C SER A 652 31.03 16.10 2.38
N HIS A 653 31.50 16.75 3.44
CA HIS A 653 32.89 17.08 3.67
C HIS A 653 33.79 15.83 3.84
N ASP A 654 33.21 14.62 3.98
CA ASP A 654 33.97 13.36 3.90
C ASP A 654 34.39 12.96 2.47
N ARG A 655 34.10 13.84 1.50
CA ARG A 655 34.44 13.71 0.06
C ARG A 655 33.60 12.65 -0.66
N LYS A 656 32.60 12.07 0.01
CA LYS A 656 31.75 11.01 -0.53
C LYS A 656 30.36 11.54 -0.82
N ILE A 657 29.69 10.85 -1.74
CA ILE A 657 28.27 10.99 -2.02
C ILE A 657 27.59 9.69 -1.64
N ARG A 658 26.44 9.76 -0.97
CA ARG A 658 25.63 8.60 -0.61
C ARG A 658 24.22 8.79 -1.13
N VAL A 659 23.60 7.70 -1.59
CA VAL A 659 22.21 7.66 -2.02
C VAL A 659 21.47 6.72 -1.08
N TRP A 660 20.38 7.23 -0.54
CA TRP A 660 19.52 6.58 0.43
C TRP A 660 18.15 6.34 -0.19
N ASP A 661 17.47 5.31 0.25
CA ASP A 661 16.07 5.10 -0.06
C ASP A 661 15.25 6.08 0.78
N ALA A 662 14.38 6.84 0.13
CA ALA A 662 13.62 7.90 0.77
C ALA A 662 12.55 7.36 1.74
N GLU A 663 12.16 6.10 1.64
CA GLU A 663 11.17 5.47 2.51
C GLU A 663 11.81 4.71 3.67
N THR A 664 12.92 4.01 3.43
CA THR A 664 13.54 3.10 4.42
C THR A 664 14.71 3.73 5.15
N GLY A 665 15.38 4.70 4.52
CA GLY A 665 16.61 5.29 5.03
C GLY A 665 17.85 4.43 4.83
N GLU A 666 17.72 3.29 4.17
CA GLU A 666 18.86 2.45 3.83
C GLU A 666 19.66 3.04 2.69
N MET A 667 20.96 2.74 2.69
CA MET A 667 21.84 3.17 1.63
C MET A 667 21.72 2.26 0.42
N VAL A 668 21.05 2.74 -0.63
CA VAL A 668 20.87 2.01 -1.88
C VAL A 668 22.07 2.12 -2.81
N LEU A 669 22.85 3.20 -2.73
CA LEU A 669 24.03 3.36 -3.58
C LEU A 669 25.10 4.24 -2.92
N GLY A 670 26.36 3.79 -2.99
CA GLY A 670 27.53 4.50 -2.49
C GLY A 670 28.24 3.78 -1.33
N PRO A 671 29.25 4.41 -0.71
CA PRO A 671 29.71 5.77 -0.97
C PRO A 671 30.39 5.93 -2.33
N LEU A 672 29.91 6.86 -3.15
CA LEU A 672 30.54 7.23 -4.42
C LEU A 672 31.85 7.98 -4.12
N GLN A 673 32.95 7.48 -4.67
CA GLN A 673 34.30 8.01 -4.44
C GLN A 673 34.89 8.53 -5.75
N GLY A 674 35.57 9.67 -5.68
CA GLY A 674 36.26 10.27 -6.83
C GLY A 674 36.63 11.74 -6.63
N HIS A 675 35.88 12.46 -5.80
CA HIS A 675 36.30 13.79 -5.35
C HIS A 675 37.42 13.69 -4.30
N ILE A 676 38.40 14.59 -4.39
CA ILE A 676 39.56 14.63 -3.48
C ILE A 676 39.40 15.67 -2.36
N HIS A 677 38.35 16.49 -2.43
CA HIS A 677 37.94 17.43 -1.40
C HIS A 677 36.42 17.39 -1.19
N TRP A 678 35.93 18.19 -0.23
CA TRP A 678 34.52 18.35 0.16
C TRP A 678 33.57 18.51 -1.03
N VAL A 679 32.51 17.71 -1.04
CA VAL A 679 31.42 17.83 -2.03
C VAL A 679 30.46 18.90 -1.54
N ARG A 680 30.36 20.03 -2.24
CA ARG A 680 29.58 21.20 -1.80
C ARG A 680 28.16 21.22 -2.35
N SER A 681 27.98 20.76 -3.57
CA SER A 681 26.69 20.81 -4.26
C SER A 681 26.48 19.53 -5.04
N ILE A 682 25.23 19.06 -5.05
CA ILE A 682 24.77 17.94 -5.86
C ILE A 682 23.48 18.37 -6.55
N SER A 683 23.18 17.83 -7.74
CA SER A 683 21.87 17.96 -8.39
C SER A 683 21.53 16.70 -9.18
N PHE A 684 20.24 16.34 -9.20
CA PHE A 684 19.72 15.29 -10.08
C PHE A 684 19.44 15.83 -11.49
N SER A 685 19.57 14.97 -12.49
CA SER A 685 18.88 15.16 -13.78
C SER A 685 17.38 14.91 -13.61
N LEU A 686 16.54 15.48 -14.48
CA LEU A 686 15.08 15.36 -14.37
C LEU A 686 14.52 13.95 -14.58
N ASP A 687 15.26 13.01 -15.18
CA ASP A 687 14.88 11.58 -15.21
C ASP A 687 15.33 10.83 -13.95
N GLY A 688 16.11 11.48 -13.08
CA GLY A 688 16.72 10.83 -11.92
C GLY A 688 17.84 9.87 -12.26
N LYS A 689 18.24 9.72 -13.54
CA LYS A 689 19.25 8.74 -13.96
C LYS A 689 20.69 9.19 -13.72
N ARG A 690 20.95 10.50 -13.70
CA ARG A 690 22.27 11.08 -13.49
C ARG A 690 22.30 12.02 -12.29
N LEU A 691 23.45 12.06 -11.63
CA LEU A 691 23.78 13.02 -10.58
C LEU A 691 24.96 13.87 -11.02
N VAL A 692 24.93 15.19 -10.81
CA VAL A 692 26.09 16.05 -10.96
C VAL A 692 26.54 16.54 -9.60
N SER A 693 27.85 16.57 -9.36
CA SER A 693 28.44 17.05 -8.12
C SER A 693 29.54 18.08 -8.37
N GLY A 694 29.54 19.13 -7.56
CA GLY A 694 30.58 20.16 -7.51
C GLY A 694 31.34 20.10 -6.19
N SER A 695 32.66 20.24 -6.26
CA SER A 695 33.56 20.02 -5.13
C SER A 695 34.56 21.17 -4.94
N ARG A 696 35.11 21.24 -3.73
CA ARG A 696 36.25 22.10 -3.38
C ARG A 696 37.58 21.63 -3.99
N ASP A 697 37.58 20.51 -4.72
CA ASP A 697 38.70 20.10 -5.58
C ASP A 697 38.70 20.77 -6.96
N TYR A 698 37.80 21.73 -7.18
CA TYR A 698 37.67 22.52 -8.40
C TYR A 698 37.12 21.74 -9.60
N THR A 699 36.67 20.50 -9.37
CA THR A 699 36.13 19.63 -10.42
C THR A 699 34.63 19.39 -10.28
N ILE A 700 34.00 19.14 -11.42
CA ILE A 700 32.61 18.67 -11.52
C ILE A 700 32.64 17.21 -11.97
N ARG A 701 31.79 16.36 -11.39
CA ARG A 701 31.63 14.96 -11.82
C ARG A 701 30.16 14.66 -12.07
N VAL A 702 29.89 13.80 -13.07
CA VAL A 702 28.57 13.25 -13.34
C VAL A 702 28.60 11.75 -13.05
N TRP A 703 27.61 11.28 -12.31
CA TRP A 703 27.49 9.90 -11.83
C TRP A 703 26.24 9.27 -12.40
N ASP A 704 26.34 7.97 -12.67
CA ASP A 704 25.20 7.12 -12.94
C ASP A 704 24.53 6.72 -11.63
N THR A 705 23.21 6.87 -11.54
CA THR A 705 22.46 6.63 -10.29
C THR A 705 22.05 5.19 -10.08
N GLU A 706 22.25 4.30 -11.06
CA GLU A 706 21.99 2.87 -10.92
C GLU A 706 23.27 2.13 -10.53
N THR A 707 24.38 2.46 -11.18
CA THR A 707 25.68 1.80 -11.01
C THR A 707 26.62 2.52 -10.05
N GLY A 708 26.44 3.83 -9.85
CA GLY A 708 27.35 4.67 -9.06
C GLY A 708 28.67 5.01 -9.76
N GLN A 709 28.84 4.63 -11.03
CA GLN A 709 30.05 4.94 -11.76
C GLN A 709 30.07 6.39 -12.25
N THR A 710 31.25 6.98 -12.36
CA THR A 710 31.41 8.29 -13.01
C THR A 710 31.17 8.13 -14.51
N VAL A 711 30.12 8.77 -15.02
CA VAL A 711 29.77 8.79 -16.45
C VAL A 711 30.57 9.86 -17.18
N LEU A 712 30.83 10.99 -16.52
CA LEU A 712 31.52 12.11 -17.12
C LEU A 712 32.31 12.90 -16.07
N GLY A 713 33.52 13.31 -16.43
CA GLY A 713 34.45 14.06 -15.58
C GLY A 713 35.61 13.23 -15.01
N PRO A 714 36.51 13.85 -14.22
CA PRO A 714 36.39 15.19 -13.65
C PRO A 714 36.48 16.30 -14.70
N LEU A 715 35.46 17.16 -14.76
CA LEU A 715 35.46 18.35 -15.61
C LEU A 715 36.30 19.44 -14.94
N GLN A 716 37.30 19.93 -15.67
CA GLN A 716 38.25 20.93 -15.19
C GLN A 716 38.08 22.25 -15.94
N GLY A 717 38.28 23.37 -15.25
CA GLY A 717 38.25 24.71 -15.84
C GLY A 717 37.99 25.82 -14.83
N HIS A 718 37.40 25.51 -13.67
CA HIS A 718 37.37 26.44 -12.55
C HIS A 718 38.72 26.49 -11.83
N SER A 719 39.08 27.67 -11.32
CA SER A 719 40.33 27.90 -10.56
C SER A 719 40.09 28.00 -9.04
N GLY A 720 38.86 27.78 -8.60
CA GLY A 720 38.44 27.85 -7.21
C GLY A 720 37.31 26.85 -6.90
N SER A 721 36.91 26.79 -5.62
CA SER A 721 35.90 25.86 -5.12
C SER A 721 34.58 25.99 -5.87
N ILE A 722 33.99 24.89 -6.28
CA ILE A 722 32.65 24.90 -6.87
C ILE A 722 31.62 24.93 -5.75
N TRP A 723 30.81 25.98 -5.71
CA TRP A 723 29.80 26.18 -4.66
C TRP A 723 28.43 25.64 -5.05
N SER A 724 28.10 25.69 -6.34
CA SER A 724 26.78 25.29 -6.84
C SER A 724 26.91 24.67 -8.22
N VAL A 725 26.19 23.57 -8.43
CA VAL A 725 26.01 22.92 -9.74
C VAL A 725 24.55 22.57 -9.95
N SER A 726 24.07 22.68 -11.18
CA SER A 726 22.68 22.33 -11.52
C SER A 726 22.57 21.81 -12.96
N PHE A 727 21.64 20.88 -13.18
CA PHE A 727 21.28 20.42 -14.52
C PHE A 727 20.27 21.37 -15.17
N SER A 728 20.35 21.51 -16.48
CA SER A 728 19.29 22.16 -17.26
C SER A 728 18.03 21.29 -17.30
N PRO A 729 16.83 21.90 -17.47
CA PRO A 729 15.58 21.16 -17.56
C PRO A 729 15.56 20.10 -18.69
N ASN A 730 16.23 20.39 -19.81
CA ASN A 730 16.34 19.47 -20.94
C ASN A 730 17.48 18.44 -20.81
N ARG A 731 18.19 18.39 -19.66
CA ARG A 731 19.28 17.46 -19.33
C ARG A 731 20.54 17.56 -20.19
N GLN A 732 20.58 18.46 -21.15
CA GLN A 732 21.70 18.60 -22.09
C GLN A 732 22.85 19.44 -21.54
N ARG A 733 22.62 20.25 -20.50
CA ARG A 733 23.61 21.20 -19.97
C ARG A 733 23.75 21.12 -18.46
N ILE A 734 24.93 21.47 -17.99
CA ILE A 734 25.25 21.64 -16.57
C ILE A 734 25.71 23.09 -16.39
N VAL A 735 25.25 23.78 -15.36
CA VAL A 735 25.77 25.09 -14.95
C VAL A 735 26.54 24.96 -13.64
N SER A 736 27.64 25.69 -13.51
CA SER A 736 28.45 25.74 -12.29
C SER A 736 28.82 27.17 -11.91
N GLY A 737 28.74 27.44 -10.61
CA GLY A 737 29.19 28.68 -9.97
C GLY A 737 30.34 28.41 -9.00
N SER A 738 31.36 29.26 -9.04
CA SER A 738 32.64 29.02 -8.36
C SER A 738 33.14 30.19 -7.52
N GLU A 739 34.03 29.87 -6.59
CA GLU A 739 34.84 30.80 -5.81
C GLU A 739 35.69 31.71 -6.69
N ASP A 740 36.04 31.26 -7.90
CA ASP A 740 36.77 32.05 -8.90
C ASP A 740 35.94 33.17 -9.54
N ARG A 741 34.71 33.39 -9.04
CA ARG A 741 33.80 34.47 -9.43
C ARG A 741 33.21 34.31 -10.83
N THR A 742 33.36 33.12 -11.43
CA THR A 742 32.84 32.83 -12.77
C THR A 742 31.69 31.83 -12.74
N ILE A 743 30.86 31.92 -13.78
CA ILE A 743 29.86 30.91 -14.12
C ILE A 743 30.29 30.19 -15.40
N ARG A 744 30.17 28.87 -15.43
CA ARG A 744 30.43 28.05 -16.63
C ARG A 744 29.25 27.17 -16.95
N VAL A 745 29.01 26.94 -18.24
CA VAL A 745 28.03 26.00 -18.75
C VAL A 745 28.75 24.91 -19.53
N TRP A 746 28.43 23.66 -19.20
CA TRP A 746 29.04 22.46 -19.73
C TRP A 746 28.01 21.66 -20.50
N ASP A 747 28.45 20.97 -21.53
CA ASP A 747 27.67 19.95 -22.22
C ASP A 747 27.60 18.69 -21.35
N ALA A 748 26.40 18.18 -21.11
CA ALA A 748 26.17 17.07 -20.18
C ALA A 748 26.53 15.68 -20.75
N GLU A 749 26.84 15.58 -22.04
CA GLU A 749 27.24 14.34 -22.71
C GLU A 749 28.76 14.31 -22.93
N THR A 750 29.33 15.41 -23.42
CA THR A 750 30.74 15.49 -23.81
C THR A 750 31.62 16.11 -22.73
N GLY A 751 31.05 16.89 -21.79
CA GLY A 751 31.80 17.59 -20.76
C GLY A 751 32.53 18.84 -21.23
N GLN A 752 32.36 19.25 -22.48
CA GLN A 752 32.98 20.46 -23.01
C GLN A 752 32.28 21.71 -22.50
N THR A 753 33.03 22.80 -22.32
CA THR A 753 32.43 24.10 -21.98
C THR A 753 31.67 24.65 -23.18
N VAL A 754 30.35 24.79 -23.04
CA VAL A 754 29.43 25.35 -24.05
C VAL A 754 29.36 26.87 -23.95
N LEU A 755 29.47 27.42 -22.73
CA LEU A 755 29.42 28.85 -22.50
C LEU A 755 30.23 29.23 -21.24
N GLY A 756 30.99 30.32 -21.33
CA GLY A 756 31.79 30.87 -20.24
C GLY A 756 33.31 30.65 -20.40
N PRO A 757 34.13 31.12 -19.44
CA PRO A 757 33.72 31.66 -18.15
C PRO A 757 32.98 33.00 -18.26
N LEU A 758 31.75 33.06 -17.75
CA LEU A 758 30.98 34.29 -17.64
C LEU A 758 31.51 35.07 -16.45
N GLN A 759 32.01 36.28 -16.72
CA GLN A 759 32.58 37.18 -15.72
C GLN A 759 31.62 38.33 -15.46
N GLY A 760 31.57 38.82 -14.22
CA GLY A 760 30.71 39.93 -13.81
C GLY A 760 30.48 39.98 -12.30
N HIS A 761 30.56 38.85 -11.61
CA HIS A 761 30.54 38.83 -10.15
C HIS A 761 31.90 39.32 -9.60
N THR A 762 31.86 40.23 -8.62
CA THR A 762 33.05 40.73 -7.92
C THR A 762 33.45 39.83 -6.74
N GLY A 763 32.59 38.91 -6.33
CA GLY A 763 32.82 37.90 -5.30
C GLY A 763 32.45 36.49 -5.76
N SER A 764 32.60 35.51 -4.87
CA SER A 764 32.30 34.11 -5.15
C SER A 764 30.84 33.89 -5.55
N VAL A 765 30.61 33.08 -6.58
CA VAL A 765 29.26 32.70 -7.00
C VAL A 765 28.78 31.53 -6.14
N LYS A 766 27.89 31.82 -5.18
CA LYS A 766 27.45 30.84 -4.17
C LYS A 766 26.30 29.93 -4.65
N SER A 767 25.49 30.38 -5.59
CA SER A 767 24.34 29.65 -6.12
C SER A 767 24.19 29.95 -7.61
N VAL A 768 23.82 28.95 -8.39
CA VAL A 768 23.43 29.09 -9.80
C VAL A 768 22.29 28.14 -10.10
N SER A 769 21.31 28.59 -10.88
CA SER A 769 20.24 27.71 -11.36
C SER A 769 19.79 28.10 -12.77
N PHE A 770 19.25 27.12 -13.50
CA PHE A 770 18.48 27.41 -14.71
C PHE A 770 17.07 27.89 -14.37
N SER A 771 16.50 28.73 -15.24
CA SER A 771 15.06 28.99 -15.27
C SER A 771 14.28 27.73 -15.67
N PRO A 772 12.98 27.62 -15.33
CA PRO A 772 12.18 26.43 -15.67
C PRO A 772 12.10 26.11 -17.17
N ASP A 773 12.19 27.13 -18.04
CA ASP A 773 12.25 26.97 -19.49
C ASP A 773 13.65 26.61 -20.03
N GLY A 774 14.65 26.58 -19.15
CA GLY A 774 16.05 26.30 -19.46
C GLY A 774 16.79 27.39 -20.24
N LYS A 775 16.16 28.55 -20.46
CA LYS A 775 16.70 29.62 -21.34
C LYS A 775 17.56 30.64 -20.61
N ARG A 776 17.46 30.74 -19.28
CA ARG A 776 18.17 31.73 -18.47
C ARG A 776 18.92 31.05 -17.33
N ILE A 777 20.00 31.71 -16.89
CA ILE A 777 20.77 31.34 -15.71
C ILE A 777 20.62 32.49 -14.72
N VAL A 778 20.36 32.16 -13.45
CA VAL A 778 20.21 33.10 -12.34
C VAL A 778 21.25 32.82 -11.27
#